data_AF-A0A7Y1VAW0-F1
#
_entry.id   AF-A0A7Y1VAW0-F1
#
_cell.length_a   1.000
_cell.length_b   1.000
_cell.length_c   1.000
_cell.angle_alpha   90.00
_cell.angle_beta   90.00
_cell.angle_gamma   90.00
#
_symmetry.space_group_name_H-M   'P 1'
#
loop_
_entity.id
_entity.type
_entity.pdbx_description
1 polymer ?
#
loop_
_entity_poly.entity_id
_entity_poly.type
_entity_poly.pdbx_seq_one_letter_code
_entity_poly.pdbx_strand_id
1 'polypeptide(L)'
;MKKNYFLGLIFLLIGLVSYAQPCTDLFMSEYVEGSGNNKAIEIYNPTGADILLTGSYDIQIYFNGAAVAGSTISLVGTIPAGEAFVVENPGEAIGITEDQQSTLLSFNGNDTVVLRNGGVNIDIIGQIGFDPGAQWVGAVCTQGTQNGTMIRNAGVQAGDNNGADVFDPDAEWTCYNQDTFADIGFHTNVCVPSNEIQLQLPIGTDISCGFNYNFGSQNIGTNTDTVIRIQNIGAVDLTISGLGLTTGIDFSLIGTPGLPLVIPPGGNQDITIRYNPTLLGLLTDSLTITSDDANEGICTVNLEGIGSSLCGTSTTVIAEQDFESAASDTWNYTPNHAPIVDHWYVTNNLTNIPTAQSAASFWGITDLERAGHFGFTHEITFDAVDVSAYSNVELSFYYYSVGLDVSDNLDYEIFYDGVSQGIVDISANTGAWTQVLVNIPDSVTLLQLIFYADLDALNDQAGLDNFSLSATALNTTTWDGMNWDNGFPDNTMTAIIDGDYYTATNMPGSFDACSISVTTGNSLFVNGTDYVNITNDISIDGLIAIGSEASLIQVNDLATVTNNGIGLGRLFKVTTPIDAFYEYTYWSSAFADETVGDALSGVPVDRIFRYDAANYEDTDADNYDDNSDDWIIAGQTDLMIPGKGYAAFARPATMGYPETQSFVFEGTFNNGIITTPVTVSPDPVNPQNWNLLGNPYPSAINADAFINDPANAGLLSGTIYLWTHISPPEDFNPGPNVLNFSEDDYASYTAGVGGVAAINGGPPPTGIIASGQGFFIEGVSNGNATFNNAMRVTTGNDDFFRATDRIWLNMENDEGAFSQILIGFVEGATNGIDRSYDGKRLDGGSLISFYSLVDDERFAIQGREP
;
A
#
# COMPACT_ATOMS: atom_id res chain seq x y z
N MET A 1 -24.40 -50.84 -51.41
CA MET A 1 -25.25 -49.64 -51.55
C MET A 1 -24.43 -48.46 -51.02
N LYS A 2 -23.80 -47.72 -51.94
CA LYS A 2 -24.10 -46.32 -52.27
C LYS A 2 -23.67 -45.37 -51.14
N LYS A 3 -22.42 -44.90 -51.12
CA LYS A 3 -21.92 -43.66 -51.78
C LYS A 3 -22.85 -42.47 -51.47
N ASN A 4 -22.52 -41.72 -50.42
CA ASN A 4 -22.97 -40.34 -50.25
C ASN A 4 -21.86 -39.42 -50.72
N TYR A 5 -22.23 -38.58 -51.68
CA TYR A 5 -21.44 -37.54 -52.29
C TYR A 5 -21.43 -36.33 -51.34
N PHE A 6 -20.25 -35.82 -50.99
CA PHE A 6 -20.12 -34.43 -50.59
C PHE A 6 -19.30 -33.73 -51.67
N LEU A 7 -19.99 -32.84 -52.38
CA LEU A 7 -19.49 -32.05 -53.48
C LEU A 7 -18.60 -30.96 -52.87
N GLY A 8 -17.28 -31.08 -53.02
CA GLY A 8 -16.35 -30.02 -52.64
C GLY A 8 -16.55 -28.80 -53.54
N LEU A 9 -17.06 -27.71 -52.97
CA LEU A 9 -16.94 -26.39 -53.58
C LEU A 9 -15.47 -25.97 -53.47
N ILE A 10 -14.79 -25.88 -54.61
CA ILE A 10 -13.52 -25.20 -54.76
C ILE A 10 -13.80 -23.70 -54.60
N PHE A 11 -13.49 -23.15 -53.43
CA PHE A 11 -13.21 -21.71 -53.32
C PHE A 11 -11.76 -21.52 -53.75
N LEU A 12 -11.60 -20.96 -54.94
CA LEU A 12 -10.34 -20.46 -55.46
C LEU A 12 -9.95 -19.25 -54.60
N LEU A 13 -9.15 -19.48 -53.56
CA LEU A 13 -8.45 -18.41 -52.85
C LEU A 13 -7.42 -17.85 -53.85
N ILE A 14 -7.77 -16.75 -54.52
CA ILE A 14 -6.77 -15.89 -55.14
C ILE A 14 -6.07 -15.24 -53.96
N GLY A 15 -4.97 -15.85 -53.51
CA GLY A 15 -4.00 -15.15 -52.68
C GLY A 15 -3.53 -13.95 -53.49
N LEU A 16 -3.94 -12.76 -53.06
CA LEU A 16 -3.22 -11.54 -53.38
C LEU A 16 -1.83 -11.74 -52.80
N VAL A 17 -0.85 -11.97 -53.67
CA VAL A 17 0.55 -11.83 -53.31
C VAL A 17 0.77 -10.33 -53.12
N SER A 18 0.62 -9.86 -51.88
CA SER A 18 1.26 -8.62 -51.45
C SER A 18 2.76 -8.87 -51.55
N TYR A 19 3.43 -8.14 -52.43
CA TYR A 19 4.88 -8.05 -52.36
C TYR A 19 5.18 -7.16 -51.16
N ALA A 20 5.43 -7.77 -49.99
CA ALA A 20 6.10 -7.06 -48.91
C ALA A 20 7.39 -6.47 -49.49
N GLN A 21 7.49 -5.12 -49.49
CA GLN A 21 8.72 -4.43 -49.86
C GLN A 21 9.76 -4.74 -48.77
N PRO A 22 11.00 -5.12 -49.14
CA PRO A 22 12.07 -5.25 -48.15
C PRO A 22 12.39 -3.86 -47.57
N CYS A 23 12.85 -3.81 -46.32
CA CYS A 23 13.28 -2.60 -45.61
C CYS A 23 14.35 -1.82 -46.37
N THR A 24 13.88 -0.96 -47.28
CA THR A 24 14.69 -0.32 -48.32
C THR A 24 14.52 1.20 -48.34
N ASP A 25 13.54 1.73 -47.61
CA ASP A 25 13.30 3.16 -47.47
C ASP A 25 12.68 3.46 -46.10
N LEU A 26 12.57 4.75 -45.78
CA LEU A 26 11.96 5.25 -44.54
C LEU A 26 10.45 4.99 -44.50
N PHE A 27 9.90 4.89 -43.30
CA PHE A 27 8.45 4.94 -43.07
C PHE A 27 8.14 5.68 -41.77
N MET A 28 6.90 6.16 -41.63
CA MET A 28 6.40 6.76 -40.39
C MET A 28 6.15 5.66 -39.36
N SER A 29 6.84 5.75 -38.23
CA SER A 29 6.78 4.80 -37.12
C SER A 29 5.89 5.27 -35.99
N GLU A 30 5.64 6.57 -35.86
CA GLU A 30 4.71 7.11 -34.87
C GLU A 30 3.98 8.35 -35.41
N TYR A 31 2.70 8.44 -35.06
CA TYR A 31 1.82 9.57 -35.30
C TYR A 31 1.22 10.05 -34.00
N VAL A 32 1.38 11.34 -33.70
CA VAL A 32 0.86 11.94 -32.47
C VAL A 32 -0.08 13.08 -32.82
N GLU A 33 -1.36 12.92 -32.49
CA GLU A 33 -2.31 14.01 -32.35
C GLU A 33 -2.73 14.13 -30.89
N GLY A 34 -2.14 15.07 -30.18
CA GLY A 34 -2.42 15.36 -28.78
C GLY A 34 -3.33 16.57 -28.58
N SER A 35 -3.37 17.08 -27.35
CA SER A 35 -4.12 18.30 -27.03
C SER A 35 -3.50 19.54 -27.68
N GLY A 36 -4.33 20.39 -28.30
CA GLY A 36 -3.85 21.65 -28.91
C GLY A 36 -2.86 21.45 -30.06
N ASN A 37 -1.62 21.93 -29.88
CA ASN A 37 -0.54 21.81 -30.87
C ASN A 37 0.42 20.64 -30.59
N ASN A 38 0.09 19.75 -29.65
CA ASN A 38 0.84 18.52 -29.39
C ASN A 38 0.79 17.64 -30.64
N LYS A 39 1.74 17.81 -31.55
CA LYS A 39 1.75 17.15 -32.86
C LYS A 39 3.17 16.73 -33.19
N ALA A 40 3.33 15.44 -33.43
CA ALA A 40 4.60 14.87 -33.85
C ALA A 40 4.39 13.77 -34.91
N ILE A 41 5.39 13.64 -35.79
CA ILE A 41 5.54 12.50 -36.69
C ILE A 41 6.94 11.96 -36.49
N GLU A 42 7.03 10.67 -36.17
CA GLU A 42 8.29 9.95 -36.13
C GLU A 42 8.50 9.19 -37.44
N ILE A 43 9.72 9.25 -37.97
CA ILE A 43 10.14 8.56 -39.18
C ILE A 43 11.29 7.61 -38.83
N TYR A 44 11.12 6.33 -39.15
CA TYR A 44 12.12 5.31 -38.88
C TYR A 44 12.95 4.96 -40.11
N ASN A 45 14.25 4.70 -39.91
CA ASN A 45 15.15 4.14 -40.91
C ASN A 45 15.38 2.63 -40.69
N PRO A 46 14.60 1.75 -41.34
CA PRO A 46 14.74 0.30 -41.19
C PRO A 46 15.90 -0.28 -42.00
N THR A 47 16.73 0.56 -42.64
CA THR A 47 17.81 0.11 -43.50
C THR A 47 19.12 -0.05 -42.73
N GLY A 48 20.07 -0.80 -43.29
CA GLY A 48 21.40 -0.96 -42.71
C GLY A 48 22.39 0.18 -43.01
N ALA A 49 21.92 1.36 -43.46
CA ALA A 49 22.78 2.49 -43.77
C ALA A 49 22.12 3.84 -43.40
N ASP A 50 22.94 4.83 -43.09
CA ASP A 50 22.47 6.20 -42.83
C ASP A 50 21.79 6.80 -44.06
N ILE A 51 20.64 7.44 -43.87
CA ILE A 51 19.85 8.08 -44.94
C ILE A 51 19.87 9.60 -44.77
N LEU A 52 20.38 10.31 -45.78
CA LEU A 52 20.35 11.77 -45.85
C LEU A 52 18.97 12.26 -46.31
N LEU A 53 18.29 13.05 -45.47
CA LEU A 53 16.94 13.56 -45.74
C LEU A 53 16.94 14.74 -46.73
N THR A 54 17.94 15.59 -46.61
CA THR A 54 17.97 16.91 -47.25
C THR A 54 17.89 16.81 -48.78
N GLY A 55 16.83 17.37 -49.36
CA GLY A 55 16.64 17.49 -50.82
C GLY A 55 15.92 16.32 -51.49
N SER A 56 15.65 15.24 -50.75
CA SER A 56 14.92 14.07 -51.24
C SER A 56 13.63 13.81 -50.45
N TYR A 57 13.61 14.07 -49.15
CA TYR A 57 12.47 13.71 -48.30
C TYR A 57 11.64 14.92 -47.86
N ASP A 58 10.32 14.74 -47.87
CA ASP A 58 9.36 15.73 -47.39
C ASP A 58 8.09 15.08 -46.83
N ILE A 59 7.44 15.76 -45.88
CA ILE A 59 6.10 15.43 -45.39
C ILE A 59 5.09 16.36 -46.05
N GLN A 60 4.00 15.81 -46.58
CA GLN A 60 2.85 16.59 -47.04
C GLN A 60 1.61 16.33 -46.19
N ILE A 61 0.82 17.37 -45.98
CA ILE A 61 -0.47 17.28 -45.29
C ILE A 61 -1.58 17.69 -46.26
N TYR A 62 -2.60 16.84 -46.35
CA TYR A 62 -3.78 17.03 -47.16
C TYR A 62 -4.96 17.29 -46.23
N PHE A 63 -5.37 18.55 -46.18
CA PHE A 63 -6.37 18.97 -45.19
C PHE A 63 -7.78 18.49 -45.54
N ASN A 64 -8.47 17.87 -44.58
CA ASN A 64 -9.90 17.58 -44.60
C ASN A 64 -10.35 16.87 -45.89
N GLY A 65 -9.67 15.77 -46.22
CA GLY A 65 -9.92 14.97 -47.43
C GLY A 65 -9.57 15.65 -48.76
N ALA A 66 -8.70 16.67 -48.76
CA ALA A 66 -8.25 17.30 -50.00
C ALA A 66 -7.46 16.34 -50.91
N ALA A 67 -7.57 16.53 -52.22
CA ALA A 67 -6.78 15.80 -53.22
C ALA A 67 -5.44 16.48 -53.57
N VAL A 68 -5.14 17.62 -52.94
CA VAL A 68 -3.92 18.41 -53.14
C VAL A 68 -3.37 18.81 -51.78
N ALA A 69 -2.05 18.69 -51.60
CA ALA A 69 -1.39 19.04 -50.35
C ALA A 69 -1.57 20.53 -50.02
N GLY A 70 -2.01 20.81 -48.79
CA GLY A 70 -2.10 22.17 -48.27
C GLY A 70 -0.85 22.61 -47.50
N SER A 71 -0.05 21.66 -47.04
CA SER A 71 1.23 21.89 -46.36
C SER A 71 2.32 20.98 -46.92
N THR A 72 3.57 21.44 -46.90
CA THR A 72 4.75 20.63 -47.26
C THR A 72 5.92 21.04 -46.40
N ILE A 73 6.56 20.06 -45.76
CA ILE A 73 7.68 20.21 -44.84
C ILE A 73 8.87 19.48 -45.43
N SER A 74 9.89 20.22 -45.87
CA SER A 74 11.14 19.59 -46.29
C SER A 74 11.90 19.06 -45.08
N LEU A 75 12.31 17.81 -45.12
CA LEU A 75 13.09 17.19 -44.06
C LEU A 75 14.58 17.50 -44.25
N VAL A 76 15.29 17.74 -43.15
CA VAL A 76 16.72 18.07 -43.13
C VAL A 76 17.46 17.17 -42.15
N GLY A 77 18.77 17.02 -42.33
CA GLY A 77 19.58 16.11 -41.52
C GLY A 77 19.73 14.71 -42.13
N THR A 78 20.13 13.78 -41.27
CA THR A 78 20.45 12.38 -41.61
C THR A 78 19.86 11.49 -40.51
N ILE A 79 19.22 10.39 -40.88
CA ILE A 79 18.78 9.35 -39.94
C ILE A 79 19.78 8.20 -40.01
N PRO A 80 20.51 7.86 -38.92
CA PRO A 80 21.36 6.68 -38.92
C PRO A 80 20.57 5.38 -39.14
N ALA A 81 21.27 4.29 -39.47
CA ALA A 81 20.65 2.97 -39.62
C ALA A 81 19.99 2.51 -38.30
N GLY A 82 18.71 2.13 -38.35
CA GLY A 82 17.97 1.64 -37.17
C GLY A 82 17.51 2.71 -36.20
N GLU A 83 17.66 3.99 -36.54
CA GLU A 83 17.25 5.11 -35.70
C GLU A 83 15.95 5.76 -36.20
N ALA A 84 15.30 6.50 -35.30
CA ALA A 84 14.14 7.32 -35.61
C ALA A 84 14.53 8.80 -35.83
N PHE A 85 13.62 9.55 -36.44
CA PHE A 85 13.73 11.00 -36.65
C PHE A 85 12.40 11.66 -36.37
N VAL A 86 12.37 12.56 -35.39
CA VAL A 86 11.14 13.15 -34.87
C VAL A 86 10.94 14.56 -35.41
N VAL A 87 9.78 14.78 -36.03
CA VAL A 87 9.31 16.11 -36.46
C VAL A 87 8.21 16.58 -35.53
N GLU A 88 8.43 17.69 -34.83
CA GLU A 88 7.50 18.24 -33.83
C GLU A 88 6.93 19.60 -34.29
N ASN A 89 5.68 19.89 -33.91
CA ASN A 89 5.14 21.24 -33.96
C ASN A 89 5.55 22.03 -32.69
N PRO A 90 6.33 23.13 -32.80
CA PRO A 90 6.82 23.87 -31.64
C PRO A 90 5.76 24.77 -30.97
N GLY A 91 4.48 24.63 -31.35
CA GLY A 91 3.37 25.42 -30.84
C GLY A 91 2.99 25.13 -29.39
N GLU A 92 3.38 23.97 -28.86
CA GLU A 92 3.34 23.53 -27.46
C GLU A 92 4.53 22.58 -27.27
N ALA A 93 5.25 22.66 -26.14
CA ALA A 93 6.39 21.78 -25.90
C ALA A 93 5.91 20.48 -25.24
N ILE A 94 6.00 19.35 -25.93
CA ILE A 94 5.50 18.05 -25.41
C ILE A 94 6.52 17.24 -24.61
N GLY A 95 7.69 17.82 -24.32
CA GLY A 95 8.69 17.24 -23.41
C GLY A 95 9.51 16.10 -24.01
N ILE A 96 9.58 16.03 -25.33
CA ILE A 96 10.31 15.01 -26.09
C ILE A 96 11.65 15.57 -26.60
N THR A 97 12.52 14.71 -27.14
CA THR A 97 13.70 15.16 -27.90
C THR A 97 13.39 15.08 -29.39
N GLU A 98 13.32 16.23 -30.05
CA GLU A 98 13.00 16.33 -31.47
C GLU A 98 14.24 16.59 -32.35
N ASP A 99 14.23 16.07 -33.58
CA ASP A 99 15.29 16.32 -34.56
C ASP A 99 15.00 17.54 -35.43
N GLN A 100 13.72 17.84 -35.66
CA GLN A 100 13.29 18.97 -36.47
C GLN A 100 11.96 19.55 -35.99
N GLN A 101 11.91 20.86 -35.82
CA GLN A 101 10.67 21.58 -35.55
C GLN A 101 10.06 22.20 -36.80
N SER A 102 8.73 22.17 -36.90
CA SER A 102 7.99 22.83 -37.99
C SER A 102 6.58 23.24 -37.58
N THR A 103 6.30 24.55 -37.58
CA THR A 103 4.93 25.07 -37.39
C THR A 103 3.96 24.69 -38.52
N LEU A 104 4.48 24.11 -39.61
CA LEU A 104 3.67 23.64 -40.73
C LEU A 104 3.08 22.24 -40.49
N LEU A 105 3.52 21.54 -39.44
CA LEU A 105 2.98 20.25 -39.00
C LEU A 105 1.63 20.46 -38.28
N SER A 106 0.60 20.73 -39.06
CA SER A 106 -0.67 21.31 -38.59
C SER A 106 -1.87 20.42 -38.90
N PHE A 107 -1.68 19.09 -38.86
CA PHE A 107 -2.74 18.11 -39.12
C PHE A 107 -3.73 17.98 -37.95
N ASN A 108 -4.96 17.58 -38.24
CA ASN A 108 -5.91 17.04 -37.28
C ASN A 108 -6.56 15.75 -37.80
N GLY A 109 -7.40 15.09 -37.00
CA GLY A 109 -7.77 13.68 -37.22
C GLY A 109 -8.32 13.30 -38.60
N ASN A 110 -8.88 14.21 -39.39
CA ASN A 110 -9.37 13.93 -40.75
C ASN A 110 -8.41 14.39 -41.89
N ASP A 111 -7.16 14.71 -41.55
CA ASP A 111 -6.11 15.09 -42.47
C ASP A 111 -5.20 13.90 -42.82
N THR A 112 -4.84 13.78 -44.10
CA THR A 112 -3.88 12.74 -44.55
C THR A 112 -2.45 13.26 -44.48
N VAL A 113 -1.57 12.49 -43.83
CA VAL A 113 -0.13 12.77 -43.73
C VAL A 113 0.63 11.83 -44.66
N VAL A 114 1.53 12.37 -45.47
CA VAL A 114 2.25 11.63 -46.52
C VAL A 114 3.74 11.88 -46.41
N LEU A 115 4.53 10.82 -46.28
CA LEU A 115 5.98 10.85 -46.41
C LEU A 115 6.39 10.55 -47.86
N ARG A 116 7.32 11.33 -48.40
CA ARG A 116 7.79 11.18 -49.78
C ARG A 116 9.30 11.12 -49.89
N ASN A 117 9.79 10.40 -50.90
CA ASN A 117 11.18 10.36 -51.33
C ASN A 117 11.26 10.70 -52.83
N GLY A 118 12.02 11.75 -53.18
CA GLY A 118 12.21 12.19 -54.56
C GLY A 118 10.89 12.57 -55.27
N GLY A 119 9.87 12.96 -54.51
CA GLY A 119 8.51 13.25 -55.00
C GLY A 119 7.60 12.04 -55.18
N VAL A 120 8.02 10.84 -54.77
CA VAL A 120 7.21 9.61 -54.76
C VAL A 120 6.71 9.35 -53.34
N ASN A 121 5.44 8.97 -53.17
CA ASN A 121 4.90 8.58 -51.87
C ASN A 121 5.57 7.27 -51.42
N ILE A 122 6.03 7.25 -50.17
CA ILE A 122 6.65 6.07 -49.56
C ILE A 122 5.92 5.62 -48.30
N ASP A 123 5.17 6.52 -47.67
CA ASP A 123 4.27 6.16 -46.59
C ASP A 123 3.11 7.16 -46.45
N ILE A 124 1.95 6.70 -45.99
CA ILE A 124 0.72 7.47 -45.91
C ILE A 124 -0.08 7.05 -44.68
N ILE A 125 -0.52 8.04 -43.90
CA ILE A 125 -1.52 7.90 -42.84
C ILE A 125 -2.77 8.63 -43.31
N GLY A 126 -3.84 7.88 -43.58
CA GLY A 126 -5.08 8.39 -44.17
C GLY A 126 -5.21 8.09 -45.67
N GLN A 127 -6.14 8.76 -46.35
CA GLN A 127 -6.44 8.52 -47.76
C GLN A 127 -6.58 9.83 -48.56
N ILE A 128 -5.75 10.01 -49.58
CA ILE A 128 -5.73 11.25 -50.37
C ILE A 128 -7.05 11.42 -51.12
N GLY A 129 -7.68 12.59 -50.96
CA GLY A 129 -8.94 12.91 -51.64
C GLY A 129 -10.19 12.30 -51.01
N PHE A 130 -10.08 11.71 -49.82
CA PHE A 130 -11.20 11.13 -49.08
C PHE A 130 -11.26 11.70 -47.66
N ASP A 131 -12.45 12.11 -47.23
CA ASP A 131 -12.71 12.61 -45.87
C ASP A 131 -13.39 11.51 -45.03
N PRO A 132 -12.74 11.00 -43.97
CA PRO A 132 -13.32 9.98 -43.08
C PRO A 132 -14.38 10.56 -42.12
N GLY A 133 -14.62 11.88 -42.15
CA GLY A 133 -15.46 12.60 -41.21
C GLY A 133 -14.63 13.23 -40.10
N ALA A 134 -14.54 12.56 -38.94
CA ALA A 134 -13.77 13.07 -37.80
C ALA A 134 -12.35 12.50 -37.76
N GLN A 135 -12.20 11.20 -38.09
CA GLN A 135 -10.94 10.48 -38.00
C GLN A 135 -10.98 9.14 -38.71
N TRP A 136 -9.81 8.60 -39.02
CA TRP A 136 -9.62 7.18 -39.30
C TRP A 136 -9.54 6.39 -37.99
N VAL A 137 -10.34 5.32 -37.89
CA VAL A 137 -10.41 4.37 -36.78
C VAL A 137 -10.53 2.95 -37.34
N GLY A 138 -10.02 1.98 -36.59
CA GLY A 138 -10.17 0.55 -36.85
C GLY A 138 -11.13 -0.11 -35.86
N ALA A 139 -11.28 -1.43 -35.97
CA ALA A 139 -12.01 -2.25 -35.00
C ALA A 139 -11.22 -2.46 -33.70
N VAL A 140 -9.88 -2.45 -33.76
CA VAL A 140 -8.98 -2.59 -32.60
C VAL A 140 -8.42 -1.22 -32.22
N CYS A 141 -7.87 -0.47 -33.18
CA CYS A 141 -7.43 0.90 -33.04
C CYS A 141 -8.64 1.85 -32.98
N THR A 142 -9.26 1.92 -31.81
CA THR A 142 -10.46 2.76 -31.59
C THR A 142 -10.15 4.21 -31.24
N GLN A 143 -8.94 4.48 -30.77
CA GLN A 143 -8.43 5.81 -30.42
C GLN A 143 -8.23 6.65 -31.69
N GLY A 144 -7.76 6.01 -32.77
CA GLY A 144 -7.69 6.59 -34.10
C GLY A 144 -6.74 7.77 -34.23
N THR A 145 -6.98 8.57 -35.26
CA THR A 145 -6.16 9.73 -35.65
C THR A 145 -6.57 11.02 -34.95
N GLN A 146 -7.79 11.13 -34.41
CA GLN A 146 -8.20 12.32 -33.65
C GLN A 146 -7.86 12.14 -32.17
N ASN A 147 -7.03 13.03 -31.63
CA ASN A 147 -6.60 12.99 -30.23
C ASN A 147 -5.98 11.61 -29.83
N GLY A 148 -5.27 10.97 -30.75
CA GLY A 148 -4.68 9.65 -30.54
C GLY A 148 -3.19 9.64 -30.88
N THR A 149 -2.46 8.73 -30.22
CA THR A 149 -1.11 8.32 -30.61
C THR A 149 -1.21 6.97 -31.31
N MET A 150 -0.56 6.82 -32.47
CA MET A 150 -0.47 5.55 -33.19
C MET A 150 0.99 5.19 -33.37
N ILE A 151 1.36 3.98 -32.94
CA ILE A 151 2.70 3.40 -33.09
C ILE A 151 2.63 2.29 -34.12
N ARG A 152 3.56 2.31 -35.08
CA ARG A 152 3.63 1.31 -36.13
C ARG A 152 3.97 -0.06 -35.52
N ASN A 153 3.37 -1.12 -36.02
CA ASN A 153 3.69 -2.47 -35.55
C ASN A 153 5.10 -2.88 -36.02
N ALA A 154 5.92 -3.46 -35.15
CA ALA A 154 7.32 -3.83 -35.43
C ALA A 154 7.51 -4.77 -36.64
N GLY A 155 6.47 -5.51 -37.02
CA GLY A 155 6.46 -6.40 -38.19
C GLY A 155 6.32 -5.68 -39.54
N VAL A 156 6.04 -4.37 -39.56
CA VAL A 156 5.86 -3.59 -40.79
C VAL A 156 7.22 -3.28 -41.40
N GLN A 157 7.43 -3.68 -42.65
CA GLN A 157 8.75 -3.59 -43.30
C GLN A 157 8.86 -2.43 -44.30
N ALA A 158 7.73 -1.78 -44.61
CA ALA A 158 7.65 -0.61 -45.47
C ALA A 158 6.32 0.11 -45.22
N GLY A 159 6.31 1.42 -45.44
CA GLY A 159 5.10 2.24 -45.37
C GLY A 159 4.12 2.00 -46.52
N ASP A 160 2.90 2.49 -46.33
CA ASP A 160 1.86 2.44 -47.36
C ASP A 160 2.10 3.54 -48.41
N ASN A 161 2.47 3.14 -49.62
CA ASN A 161 2.74 4.09 -50.70
C ASN A 161 1.52 4.42 -51.58
N ASN A 162 0.37 3.81 -51.32
CA ASN A 162 -0.82 3.98 -52.14
C ASN A 162 -1.77 4.99 -51.50
N GLY A 163 -1.90 6.17 -52.10
CA GLY A 163 -2.77 7.21 -51.55
C GLY A 163 -4.25 7.03 -51.84
N ALA A 164 -4.64 5.97 -52.56
CA ALA A 164 -5.97 5.82 -53.14
C ALA A 164 -6.81 4.71 -52.52
N ASP A 165 -6.20 3.73 -51.84
CA ASP A 165 -6.87 2.69 -51.09
C ASP A 165 -7.31 3.16 -49.70
N VAL A 166 -8.13 2.32 -49.08
CA VAL A 166 -8.73 2.63 -47.78
C VAL A 166 -7.66 2.46 -46.71
N PHE A 167 -7.41 3.52 -45.96
CA PHE A 167 -6.58 3.44 -44.77
C PHE A 167 -7.34 2.76 -43.63
N ASP A 168 -6.80 1.64 -43.16
CA ASP A 168 -7.28 0.88 -42.01
C ASP A 168 -6.15 0.80 -40.97
N PRO A 169 -6.24 1.54 -39.85
CA PRO A 169 -5.15 1.56 -38.88
C PRO A 169 -4.92 0.18 -38.22
N ASP A 170 -5.93 -0.70 -38.16
CA ASP A 170 -5.76 -2.05 -37.58
C ASP A 170 -4.77 -2.92 -38.36
N ALA A 171 -4.49 -2.57 -39.62
CA ALA A 171 -3.59 -3.35 -40.46
C ALA A 171 -2.13 -3.24 -39.99
N GLU A 172 -1.72 -2.06 -39.51
CA GLU A 172 -0.31 -1.72 -39.37
C GLU A 172 0.04 -0.92 -38.10
N TRP A 173 -0.95 -0.52 -37.30
CA TRP A 173 -0.77 0.37 -36.16
C TRP A 173 -1.39 -0.18 -34.87
N THR A 174 -0.73 0.12 -33.74
CA THR A 174 -1.28 0.00 -32.39
C THR A 174 -1.56 1.40 -31.86
N CYS A 175 -2.71 1.60 -31.23
CA CYS A 175 -3.19 2.94 -30.89
C CYS A 175 -3.33 3.12 -29.38
N TYR A 176 -2.92 4.29 -28.92
CA TYR A 176 -2.84 4.70 -27.53
C TYR A 176 -3.67 5.96 -27.30
N ASN A 177 -3.91 6.28 -26.03
CA ASN A 177 -4.67 7.45 -25.65
C ASN A 177 -3.93 8.75 -26.03
N GLN A 178 -4.68 9.84 -26.06
CA GLN A 178 -4.16 11.20 -26.22
C GLN A 178 -2.94 11.46 -25.34
N ASP A 179 -1.97 12.21 -25.87
CA ASP A 179 -0.77 12.67 -25.17
C ASP A 179 0.09 11.50 -24.60
N THR A 180 0.11 10.36 -25.30
CA THR A 180 1.06 9.27 -25.04
C THR A 180 2.33 9.50 -25.85
N PHE A 181 3.48 9.61 -25.19
CA PHE A 181 4.77 9.96 -25.81
C PHE A 181 5.93 9.05 -25.35
N ALA A 182 5.64 7.93 -24.70
CA ALA A 182 6.67 7.09 -24.08
C ALA A 182 7.64 6.47 -25.11
N ASP A 183 7.16 6.26 -26.33
CA ASP A 183 7.85 5.52 -27.38
C ASP A 183 8.51 6.42 -28.44
N ILE A 184 8.40 7.75 -28.30
CA ILE A 184 8.92 8.68 -29.31
C ILE A 184 10.44 8.83 -29.26
N GLY A 185 11.05 8.90 -30.44
CA GLY A 185 12.50 8.93 -30.63
C GLY A 185 13.11 7.55 -30.87
N PHE A 186 12.30 6.49 -30.96
CA PHE A 186 12.76 5.13 -31.23
C PHE A 186 11.66 4.27 -31.87
N HIS A 187 12.04 3.27 -32.66
CA HIS A 187 11.10 2.29 -33.18
C HIS A 187 11.73 0.90 -33.32
N THR A 188 11.04 -0.12 -32.82
CA THR A 188 11.42 -1.53 -33.01
C THR A 188 11.00 -2.02 -34.38
N ASN A 189 11.90 -2.69 -35.11
CA ASN A 189 11.58 -3.24 -36.42
C ASN A 189 12.25 -4.58 -36.69
N VAL A 190 11.53 -5.51 -37.29
CA VAL A 190 12.06 -6.84 -37.64
C VAL A 190 13.23 -6.84 -38.63
N CYS A 191 13.50 -5.72 -39.33
CA CYS A 191 14.57 -5.64 -40.32
C CYS A 191 15.93 -5.26 -39.77
N VAL A 192 15.98 -4.57 -38.63
CA VAL A 192 17.22 -4.27 -37.92
C VAL A 192 17.13 -5.01 -36.59
N PRO A 193 17.76 -6.19 -36.46
CA PRO A 193 17.70 -6.92 -35.20
C PRO A 193 18.37 -6.07 -34.11
N SER A 194 17.63 -5.78 -33.04
CA SER A 194 18.10 -5.07 -31.85
C SER A 194 18.16 -6.02 -30.65
N ASN A 195 18.89 -5.62 -29.62
CA ASN A 195 18.67 -6.05 -28.24
C ASN A 195 17.38 -5.37 -27.71
N GLU A 196 16.76 -5.96 -26.69
CA GLU A 196 15.59 -5.37 -26.03
C GLU A 196 15.49 -5.95 -24.61
N ILE A 197 15.53 -5.10 -23.58
CA ILE A 197 15.47 -5.45 -22.17
C ILE A 197 14.02 -5.49 -21.70
N GLN A 198 13.63 -6.58 -21.05
CA GLN A 198 12.33 -6.72 -20.41
C GLN A 198 12.53 -7.13 -18.96
N LEU A 199 11.90 -6.42 -18.02
CA LEU A 199 11.88 -6.84 -16.62
C LEU A 199 10.66 -7.72 -16.33
N GLN A 200 10.80 -8.68 -15.42
CA GLN A 200 9.68 -9.47 -14.92
C GLN A 200 9.65 -9.48 -13.39
N LEU A 201 8.48 -9.15 -12.82
CA LEU A 201 8.21 -9.19 -11.39
C LEU A 201 6.68 -9.30 -11.09
N PRO A 202 6.21 -10.38 -10.45
CA PRO A 202 6.94 -11.63 -10.18
C PRO A 202 7.37 -12.29 -11.50
N ILE A 203 8.30 -13.25 -11.43
CA ILE A 203 8.80 -13.97 -12.60
C ILE A 203 7.64 -14.47 -13.48
N GLY A 204 7.70 -14.16 -14.78
CA GLY A 204 6.65 -14.45 -15.76
C GLY A 204 5.59 -13.37 -15.94
N THR A 205 5.67 -12.24 -15.22
CA THR A 205 4.85 -11.04 -15.43
C THR A 205 5.72 -9.89 -15.87
N ASP A 206 5.56 -9.46 -17.12
CA ASP A 206 6.33 -8.35 -17.70
C ASP A 206 5.97 -7.02 -17.02
N ILE A 207 7.00 -6.24 -16.69
CA ILE A 207 6.87 -4.89 -16.12
C ILE A 207 7.85 -3.94 -16.82
N SER A 208 7.39 -2.74 -17.15
CA SER A 208 8.24 -1.71 -17.76
C SER A 208 9.25 -1.14 -16.77
N CYS A 209 10.34 -0.59 -17.30
CA CYS A 209 11.29 0.20 -16.51
C CYS A 209 10.61 1.41 -15.82
N GLY A 210 11.19 1.86 -14.70
CA GLY A 210 10.72 3.03 -13.95
C GLY A 210 9.59 2.75 -12.95
N PHE A 211 9.29 1.48 -12.65
CA PHE A 211 8.26 1.10 -11.69
C PHE A 211 8.71 1.25 -10.23
N ASN A 212 7.73 1.30 -9.33
CA ASN A 212 7.95 1.31 -7.88
C ASN A 212 7.70 -0.09 -7.30
N TYR A 213 8.64 -0.59 -6.51
CA TYR A 213 8.51 -1.83 -5.75
C TYR A 213 8.51 -1.55 -4.25
N ASN A 214 7.45 -2.01 -3.56
CA ASN A 214 7.28 -1.84 -2.13
C ASN A 214 7.45 -3.17 -1.40
N PHE A 215 8.44 -3.24 -0.50
CA PHE A 215 8.73 -4.41 0.34
C PHE A 215 7.78 -4.57 1.55
N GLY A 216 6.85 -3.62 1.74
CA GLY A 216 5.95 -3.58 2.88
C GLY A 216 6.66 -3.21 4.19
N SER A 217 6.01 -3.52 5.30
CA SER A 217 6.56 -3.37 6.65
C SER A 217 7.40 -4.59 7.02
N GLN A 218 8.67 -4.36 7.35
CA GLN A 218 9.62 -5.39 7.76
C GLN A 218 10.31 -4.96 9.04
N ASN A 219 10.54 -5.91 9.94
CA ASN A 219 11.18 -5.62 11.22
C ASN A 219 12.63 -5.16 11.01
N ILE A 220 13.11 -4.22 11.83
CA ILE A 220 14.50 -3.77 11.77
C ILE A 220 15.45 -4.97 11.91
N GLY A 221 16.41 -5.04 11.01
CA GLY A 221 17.42 -6.09 10.95
C GLY A 221 16.95 -7.40 10.30
N THR A 222 15.73 -7.48 9.76
CA THR A 222 15.28 -8.66 9.00
C THR A 222 15.53 -8.53 7.51
N ASN A 223 15.85 -9.63 6.85
CA ASN A 223 16.07 -9.71 5.42
C ASN A 223 14.75 -10.04 4.72
N THR A 224 14.44 -9.28 3.68
CA THR A 224 13.31 -9.54 2.79
C THR A 224 13.81 -9.45 1.36
N ASP A 225 13.69 -10.54 0.62
CA ASP A 225 14.26 -10.65 -0.71
C ASP A 225 13.15 -10.60 -1.76
N THR A 226 13.43 -9.96 -2.88
CA THR A 226 12.63 -10.03 -4.10
C THR A 226 13.54 -10.33 -5.29
N VAL A 227 12.99 -11.03 -6.28
CA VAL A 227 13.75 -11.44 -7.47
C VAL A 227 13.16 -10.75 -8.69
N ILE A 228 13.97 -9.91 -9.34
CA ILE A 228 13.66 -9.33 -10.64
C ILE A 228 14.39 -10.14 -11.70
N ARG A 229 13.65 -10.57 -12.72
CA ARG A 229 14.24 -11.19 -13.90
C ARG A 229 14.46 -10.14 -14.98
N ILE A 230 15.68 -10.06 -15.49
CA ILE A 230 16.04 -9.37 -16.73
C ILE A 230 15.95 -10.36 -17.87
N GLN A 231 15.18 -10.07 -18.90
CA GLN A 231 15.07 -10.88 -20.10
C GLN A 231 15.56 -10.08 -21.31
N ASN A 232 16.23 -10.77 -22.25
CA ASN A 232 16.45 -10.23 -23.59
C ASN A 232 15.36 -10.75 -24.51
N ILE A 233 14.40 -9.90 -24.88
CA ILE A 233 13.34 -10.23 -25.84
C ILE A 233 13.72 -9.84 -27.28
N GLY A 234 14.88 -9.21 -27.45
CA GLY A 234 15.46 -8.82 -28.72
C GLY A 234 16.05 -9.98 -29.52
N ALA A 235 16.55 -9.66 -30.72
CA ALA A 235 17.13 -10.59 -31.67
C ALA A 235 18.68 -10.57 -31.68
N VAL A 236 19.31 -9.67 -30.93
CA VAL A 236 20.77 -9.59 -30.72
C VAL A 236 21.09 -9.69 -29.23
N ASP A 237 22.32 -10.10 -28.90
CA ASP A 237 22.83 -10.14 -27.52
C ASP A 237 22.62 -8.80 -26.80
N LEU A 238 22.06 -8.84 -25.60
CA LEU A 238 21.89 -7.70 -24.69
C LEU A 238 23.05 -7.71 -23.69
N THR A 239 23.77 -6.59 -23.58
CA THR A 239 24.89 -6.44 -22.64
C THR A 239 24.49 -5.56 -21.46
N ILE A 240 24.46 -6.14 -20.26
CA ILE A 240 24.34 -5.39 -19.01
C ILE A 240 25.72 -4.94 -18.57
N SER A 241 25.92 -3.63 -18.50
CA SER A 241 27.20 -2.98 -18.17
C SER A 241 27.27 -2.46 -16.74
N GLY A 242 26.12 -2.27 -16.08
CA GLY A 242 26.04 -1.77 -14.71
C GLY A 242 24.81 -2.26 -13.97
N LEU A 243 24.99 -2.58 -12.68
CA LEU A 243 23.94 -2.84 -11.70
C LEU A 243 24.33 -2.11 -10.42
N GLY A 244 23.47 -1.21 -9.93
CA GLY A 244 23.82 -0.42 -8.74
C GLY A 244 22.62 0.18 -8.02
N LEU A 245 22.70 0.21 -6.70
CA LEU A 245 21.79 0.95 -5.83
C LEU A 245 22.31 2.37 -5.62
N THR A 246 21.41 3.33 -5.41
CA THR A 246 21.79 4.73 -5.21
C THR A 246 22.47 4.93 -3.85
N THR A 247 21.91 4.36 -2.78
CA THR A 247 22.49 4.46 -1.43
C THR A 247 23.08 3.15 -0.93
N GLY A 248 22.40 2.03 -1.18
CA GLY A 248 22.78 0.71 -0.70
C GLY A 248 22.83 0.60 0.83
N ILE A 249 22.06 1.41 1.56
CA ILE A 249 22.06 1.42 3.03
C ILE A 249 21.15 0.31 3.58
N ASP A 250 19.85 0.41 3.26
CA ASP A 250 18.83 -0.55 3.69
C ASP A 250 18.46 -1.54 2.58
N PHE A 251 19.03 -1.35 1.39
CA PHE A 251 18.85 -2.21 0.22
C PHE A 251 20.20 -2.76 -0.23
N SER A 252 20.23 -4.01 -0.67
CA SER A 252 21.45 -4.64 -1.20
C SER A 252 21.14 -5.56 -2.37
N LEU A 253 22.13 -5.79 -3.24
CA LEU A 253 22.05 -6.78 -4.30
C LEU A 253 22.74 -8.06 -3.84
N ILE A 254 22.04 -9.19 -3.90
CA ILE A 254 22.54 -10.49 -3.44
C ILE A 254 22.98 -11.32 -4.65
N GLY A 255 24.21 -11.86 -4.59
CA GLY A 255 24.72 -12.76 -5.63
C GLY A 255 24.86 -12.13 -7.01
N THR A 256 25.27 -10.86 -7.09
CA THR A 256 25.36 -10.12 -8.36
C THR A 256 26.24 -10.83 -9.39
N PRO A 257 25.78 -10.99 -10.66
CA PRO A 257 26.57 -11.59 -11.71
C PRO A 257 27.80 -10.73 -12.04
N GLY A 258 28.84 -11.38 -12.57
CA GLY A 258 30.01 -10.66 -13.09
C GLY A 258 29.63 -9.77 -14.28
N LEU A 259 30.12 -8.52 -14.27
CA LEU A 259 29.85 -7.55 -15.34
C LEU A 259 31.11 -7.31 -16.21
N PRO A 260 30.98 -7.04 -17.53
CA PRO A 260 29.72 -6.98 -18.27
C PRO A 260 29.09 -8.37 -18.46
N LEU A 261 27.76 -8.44 -18.30
CA LEU A 261 26.97 -9.66 -18.50
C LEU A 261 26.34 -9.63 -19.89
N VAL A 262 26.43 -10.72 -20.63
CA VAL A 262 25.80 -10.86 -21.96
C VAL A 262 24.63 -11.83 -21.87
N ILE A 263 23.43 -11.37 -22.21
CA ILE A 263 22.20 -12.15 -22.24
C ILE A 263 21.84 -12.39 -23.72
N PRO A 264 21.94 -13.64 -24.23
CA PRO A 264 21.62 -13.93 -25.63
C PRO A 264 20.11 -13.76 -25.91
N PRO A 265 19.70 -13.65 -27.19
CA PRO A 265 18.28 -13.58 -27.58
C PRO A 265 17.42 -14.66 -26.93
N GLY A 266 16.35 -14.27 -26.24
CA GLY A 266 15.46 -15.14 -25.47
C GLY A 266 16.03 -15.63 -24.13
N GLY A 267 17.27 -15.26 -23.81
CA GLY A 267 17.91 -15.53 -22.52
C GLY A 267 17.40 -14.62 -21.40
N ASN A 268 17.73 -14.96 -20.16
CA ASN A 268 17.37 -14.19 -18.98
C ASN A 268 18.43 -14.29 -17.88
N GLN A 269 18.37 -13.35 -16.93
CA GLN A 269 19.18 -13.30 -15.71
C GLN A 269 18.30 -12.83 -14.55
N ASP A 270 18.34 -13.56 -13.44
CA ASP A 270 17.67 -13.16 -12.21
C ASP A 270 18.62 -12.33 -11.33
N ILE A 271 18.08 -11.28 -10.70
CA ILE A 271 18.77 -10.44 -9.72
C ILE A 271 17.93 -10.41 -8.45
N THR A 272 18.57 -10.74 -7.34
CA THR A 272 17.95 -10.66 -6.03
C THR A 272 18.25 -9.31 -5.38
N ILE A 273 17.19 -8.59 -5.02
CA ILE A 273 17.26 -7.36 -4.23
C ILE A 273 16.79 -7.70 -2.82
N ARG A 274 17.59 -7.32 -1.83
CA ARG A 274 17.27 -7.49 -0.42
C ARG A 274 16.97 -6.15 0.21
N TYR A 275 15.87 -6.09 0.96
CA TYR A 275 15.57 -5.04 1.92
C TYR A 275 15.91 -5.52 3.33
N ASN A 276 16.69 -4.72 4.06
CA ASN A 276 17.08 -4.90 5.45
C ASN A 276 17.00 -3.56 6.19
N PRO A 277 15.85 -3.21 6.77
CA PRO A 277 15.68 -1.92 7.41
C PRO A 277 16.59 -1.76 8.63
N THR A 278 17.29 -0.63 8.71
CA THR A 278 18.13 -0.28 9.85
C THR A 278 17.48 0.75 10.80
N LEU A 279 16.39 1.39 10.35
CA LEU A 279 15.67 2.45 11.07
C LEU A 279 14.16 2.25 11.01
N LEU A 280 13.44 2.86 11.95
CA LEU A 280 11.97 2.90 11.90
C LEU A 280 11.51 3.90 10.83
N GLY A 281 10.45 3.55 10.10
CA GLY A 281 9.82 4.44 9.13
C GLY A 281 10.05 4.04 7.67
N LEU A 282 9.59 4.89 6.74
CA LEU A 282 9.74 4.70 5.30
C LEU A 282 11.21 4.89 4.88
N LEU A 283 11.75 3.91 4.18
CA LEU A 283 13.09 3.86 3.62
C LEU A 283 12.97 3.68 2.10
N THR A 284 13.81 4.37 1.33
CA THR A 284 13.74 4.37 -0.14
C THR A 284 15.12 4.28 -0.75
N ASP A 285 15.22 3.66 -1.92
CA ASP A 285 16.42 3.61 -2.77
C ASP A 285 16.00 3.44 -4.24
N SER A 286 16.96 3.40 -5.16
CA SER A 286 16.72 3.11 -6.57
C SER A 286 17.79 2.19 -7.12
N LEU A 287 17.37 1.08 -7.73
CA LEU A 287 18.22 0.20 -8.53
C LEU A 287 18.30 0.75 -9.96
N THR A 288 19.52 0.95 -10.44
CA THR A 288 19.83 1.29 -11.83
C THR A 288 20.47 0.09 -12.54
N ILE A 289 19.88 -0.28 -13.67
CA ILE A 289 20.38 -1.29 -14.61
C ILE A 289 20.84 -0.54 -15.86
N THR A 290 22.12 -0.63 -16.20
CA THR A 290 22.68 0.00 -17.41
C THR A 290 22.92 -1.06 -18.47
N SER A 291 22.31 -0.92 -19.64
CA SER A 291 22.43 -1.84 -20.77
C SER A 291 22.91 -1.13 -22.04
N ASP A 292 23.19 -1.90 -23.08
CA ASP A 292 23.40 -1.40 -24.45
C ASP A 292 22.09 -1.32 -25.24
N ASP A 293 20.94 -1.42 -24.57
CA ASP A 293 19.64 -1.22 -25.18
C ASP A 293 19.44 0.26 -25.54
N ALA A 294 18.94 0.56 -26.73
CA ALA A 294 18.97 1.92 -27.26
C ALA A 294 17.91 2.82 -26.61
N ASN A 295 16.69 2.30 -26.43
CA ASN A 295 15.56 2.97 -25.77
C ASN A 295 15.62 2.84 -24.24
N GLU A 296 16.15 1.74 -23.69
CA GLU A 296 16.19 1.47 -22.25
C GLU A 296 17.60 1.26 -21.69
N GLY A 297 18.59 1.95 -22.26
CA GLY A 297 20.00 1.87 -21.84
C GLY A 297 20.23 2.20 -20.36
N ILE A 298 19.26 2.88 -19.72
CA ILE A 298 19.16 3.02 -18.27
C ILE A 298 17.75 2.64 -17.82
N CYS A 299 17.61 1.46 -17.25
CA CYS A 299 16.37 0.97 -16.64
C CYS A 299 16.43 1.17 -15.12
N THR A 300 15.43 1.83 -14.53
CA THR A 300 15.39 2.12 -13.08
C THR A 300 14.27 1.36 -12.38
N VAL A 301 14.49 0.97 -11.13
CA VAL A 301 13.48 0.40 -10.23
C VAL A 301 13.53 1.17 -8.92
N ASN A 302 12.45 1.88 -8.59
CA ASN A 302 12.35 2.62 -7.33
C ASN A 302 11.95 1.66 -6.23
N LEU A 303 12.71 1.63 -5.15
CA LEU A 303 12.52 0.71 -4.04
C LEU A 303 12.00 1.49 -2.83
N GLU A 304 10.99 0.95 -2.17
CA GLU A 304 10.49 1.47 -0.90
C GLU A 304 10.19 0.32 0.07
N GLY A 305 10.31 0.59 1.36
CA GLY A 305 9.97 -0.33 2.42
C GLY A 305 9.84 0.40 3.74
N ILE A 306 9.16 -0.21 4.71
CA ILE A 306 8.97 0.35 6.03
C ILE A 306 9.75 -0.48 7.05
N GLY A 307 10.59 0.16 7.86
CA GLY A 307 11.21 -0.48 9.02
C GLY A 307 10.29 -0.41 10.24
N SER A 308 10.01 -1.55 10.86
CA SER A 308 9.16 -1.70 12.05
C SER A 308 9.93 -2.30 13.24
N SER A 309 9.36 -2.24 14.44
CA SER A 309 10.04 -2.73 15.65
C SER A 309 10.05 -4.25 15.71
N LEU A 310 11.20 -4.87 16.00
CA LEU A 310 11.34 -6.32 16.12
C LEU A 310 10.56 -6.89 17.33
N CYS A 311 9.66 -7.85 17.09
CA CYS A 311 8.96 -8.64 18.13
C CYS A 311 9.71 -9.90 18.56
N GLY A 312 11.03 -9.90 18.37
CA GLY A 312 11.91 -11.06 18.53
C GLY A 312 13.16 -10.72 19.31
N THR A 313 14.01 -11.72 19.51
CA THR A 313 15.30 -11.58 20.18
C THR A 313 16.40 -11.15 19.21
N SER A 314 17.65 -11.02 19.67
CA SER A 314 18.76 -10.84 18.74
C SER A 314 18.99 -12.08 17.88
N THR A 315 19.40 -11.89 16.64
CA THR A 315 19.76 -12.97 15.73
C THR A 315 20.89 -13.83 16.32
N THR A 316 20.75 -15.15 16.21
CA THR A 316 21.72 -16.15 16.69
C THR A 316 21.94 -17.23 15.63
N VAL A 317 23.09 -17.91 15.69
CA VAL A 317 23.34 -19.10 14.87
C VAL A 317 22.62 -20.30 15.51
N ILE A 318 21.74 -20.94 14.75
CA ILE A 318 20.92 -22.08 15.20
C ILE A 318 21.43 -23.43 14.67
N ALA A 319 22.23 -23.41 13.61
CA ALA A 319 22.95 -24.57 13.09
C ALA A 319 24.23 -24.10 12.39
N GLU A 320 25.35 -24.78 12.59
CA GLU A 320 26.62 -24.48 11.92
C GLU A 320 27.43 -25.73 11.57
N GLN A 321 28.12 -25.69 10.44
CA GLN A 321 29.10 -26.69 10.01
C GLN A 321 30.26 -25.98 9.31
N ASP A 322 31.39 -25.88 10.01
CA ASP A 322 32.63 -25.28 9.53
C ASP A 322 33.70 -26.33 9.16
N PHE A 323 33.37 -27.62 9.30
CA PHE A 323 34.26 -28.76 9.08
C PHE A 323 35.50 -28.77 9.98
N GLU A 324 35.46 -28.05 11.11
CA GLU A 324 36.51 -28.07 12.12
C GLU A 324 36.31 -29.19 13.14
N SER A 325 37.11 -29.18 14.22
CA SER A 325 36.95 -30.17 15.28
C SER A 325 35.67 -29.92 16.09
N ALA A 326 34.57 -30.61 15.75
CA ALA A 326 33.30 -30.99 16.45
C ALA A 326 32.74 -30.20 17.66
N ALA A 327 33.36 -29.14 18.19
CA ALA A 327 32.86 -28.35 19.30
C ALA A 327 32.07 -27.11 18.84
N SER A 328 32.32 -26.63 17.62
CA SER A 328 31.51 -25.62 16.91
C SER A 328 30.40 -26.29 16.09
N ASP A 329 30.72 -27.35 15.34
CA ASP A 329 29.73 -28.02 14.47
C ASP A 329 28.48 -28.52 15.21
N THR A 330 27.35 -27.87 14.96
CA THR A 330 26.02 -28.26 15.44
C THR A 330 25.13 -28.83 14.34
N TRP A 331 25.49 -28.61 13.08
CA TRP A 331 24.76 -29.09 11.91
C TRP A 331 25.42 -30.35 11.34
N ASN A 332 24.78 -31.49 11.54
CA ASN A 332 25.28 -32.75 11.01
C ASN A 332 25.00 -32.86 9.50
N TYR A 333 25.82 -33.68 8.84
CA TYR A 333 25.68 -33.99 7.43
C TYR A 333 26.01 -35.46 7.14
N THR A 334 25.48 -35.97 6.03
CA THR A 334 25.70 -37.32 5.52
C THR A 334 26.08 -37.27 4.05
N PRO A 335 27.34 -37.59 3.71
CA PRO A 335 27.72 -37.80 2.32
C PRO A 335 27.11 -39.11 1.78
N ASN A 336 26.68 -39.12 0.51
CA ASN A 336 26.04 -40.30 -0.11
C ASN A 336 26.97 -41.53 -0.26
N HIS A 337 28.29 -41.34 -0.12
CA HIS A 337 29.27 -42.40 0.09
C HIS A 337 30.39 -41.94 1.04
N ALA A 338 31.20 -42.88 1.52
CA ALA A 338 32.30 -42.57 2.43
C ALA A 338 33.30 -41.55 1.81
N PRO A 339 33.85 -40.62 2.61
CA PRO A 339 34.85 -39.66 2.13
C PRO A 339 36.03 -40.34 1.44
N ILE A 340 36.46 -39.76 0.33
CA ILE A 340 37.58 -40.24 -0.49
C ILE A 340 38.73 -39.24 -0.29
N VAL A 341 39.79 -39.69 0.39
CA VAL A 341 40.98 -38.87 0.62
C VAL A 341 41.50 -38.32 -0.71
N ASP A 342 41.84 -37.04 -0.70
CA ASP A 342 42.31 -36.23 -1.84
C ASP A 342 41.23 -35.86 -2.88
N HIS A 343 40.01 -36.40 -2.82
CA HIS A 343 38.97 -36.18 -3.86
C HIS A 343 37.60 -35.71 -3.34
N TRP A 344 37.15 -36.18 -2.16
CA TRP A 344 35.85 -35.86 -1.57
C TRP A 344 35.93 -35.98 -0.06
N TYR A 345 36.50 -34.99 0.63
CA TYR A 345 36.90 -35.12 2.03
C TYR A 345 37.17 -33.76 2.71
N VAL A 346 37.12 -33.75 4.05
CA VAL A 346 37.59 -32.62 4.84
C VAL A 346 39.11 -32.50 4.75
N THR A 347 39.59 -31.34 4.33
CA THR A 347 41.01 -31.02 4.12
C THR A 347 41.33 -29.62 4.61
N ASN A 348 42.61 -29.31 4.77
CA ASN A 348 43.08 -27.95 5.07
C ASN A 348 43.73 -27.25 3.87
N ASN A 349 43.85 -27.96 2.74
CA ASN A 349 44.59 -27.50 1.57
C ASN A 349 44.22 -28.34 0.33
N LEU A 350 43.97 -27.67 -0.79
CA LEU A 350 44.03 -28.21 -2.14
C LEU A 350 45.03 -27.40 -2.98
N THR A 351 45.49 -27.96 -4.10
CA THR A 351 46.59 -27.36 -4.89
C THR A 351 46.33 -25.90 -5.29
N ASN A 352 45.10 -25.58 -5.68
CA ASN A 352 44.67 -24.23 -6.08
C ASN A 352 43.83 -23.51 -5.01
N ILE A 353 43.46 -24.20 -3.93
CA ILE A 353 42.69 -23.66 -2.80
C ILE A 353 43.52 -23.89 -1.53
N PRO A 354 44.52 -23.03 -1.26
CA PRO A 354 45.57 -23.32 -0.30
C PRO A 354 45.17 -23.11 1.17
N THR A 355 44.03 -22.48 1.43
CA THR A 355 43.53 -22.16 2.77
C THR A 355 42.01 -22.26 2.82
N ALA A 356 41.48 -22.75 3.94
CA ALA A 356 40.07 -22.63 4.32
C ALA A 356 39.60 -21.15 4.32
N GLN A 357 38.29 -20.91 4.26
CA GLN A 357 37.75 -19.57 4.35
C GLN A 357 37.92 -19.00 5.76
N SER A 358 37.77 -19.87 6.76
CA SER A 358 38.10 -19.55 8.13
C SER A 358 38.78 -20.72 8.83
N ALA A 359 39.41 -20.46 9.97
CA ALA A 359 40.10 -21.48 10.76
C ALA A 359 41.12 -22.35 9.97
N ALA A 360 40.93 -23.66 9.87
CA ALA A 360 41.93 -24.63 9.45
C ALA A 360 41.48 -25.62 8.37
N SER A 361 40.19 -25.92 8.22
CA SER A 361 39.66 -27.05 7.45
C SER A 361 38.47 -26.63 6.59
N PHE A 362 38.18 -27.37 5.53
CA PHE A 362 37.03 -27.18 4.65
C PHE A 362 36.74 -28.49 3.91
N TRP A 363 35.57 -28.62 3.28
CA TRP A 363 35.26 -29.77 2.43
C TRP A 363 35.89 -29.61 1.05
N GLY A 364 36.88 -30.43 0.72
CA GLY A 364 37.60 -30.40 -0.55
C GLY A 364 37.07 -31.41 -1.57
N ILE A 365 36.97 -30.96 -2.82
CA ILE A 365 36.43 -31.69 -3.97
C ILE A 365 37.45 -31.63 -5.12
N THR A 366 37.88 -32.77 -5.67
CA THR A 366 38.72 -32.87 -6.88
C THR A 366 38.46 -34.19 -7.65
N ASP A 367 38.52 -34.19 -8.98
CA ASP A 367 38.53 -35.38 -9.88
C ASP A 367 37.63 -36.55 -9.41
N LEU A 368 36.32 -36.37 -9.54
CA LEU A 368 35.30 -37.32 -9.12
C LEU A 368 35.04 -38.44 -10.17
N GLU A 369 35.53 -38.30 -11.41
CA GLU A 369 35.37 -39.26 -12.51
C GLU A 369 36.45 -40.38 -12.59
N ARG A 370 37.05 -40.77 -11.46
CA ARG A 370 38.09 -41.81 -11.46
C ARG A 370 37.55 -43.24 -11.60
N ALA A 371 38.41 -44.17 -12.03
CA ALA A 371 38.11 -45.60 -12.21
C ALA A 371 37.42 -46.26 -10.98
N GLY A 372 36.09 -46.37 -11.06
CA GLY A 372 35.22 -46.89 -10.00
C GLY A 372 33.99 -46.03 -9.72
N HIS A 373 33.97 -44.77 -10.18
CA HIS A 373 32.94 -43.76 -9.85
C HIS A 373 32.36 -43.01 -11.07
N PHE A 374 32.53 -43.52 -12.29
CA PHE A 374 31.91 -42.92 -13.49
C PHE A 374 30.38 -42.83 -13.39
N GLY A 375 29.84 -41.63 -13.53
CA GLY A 375 28.40 -41.36 -13.62
C GLY A 375 27.65 -41.33 -12.28
N PHE A 376 28.33 -40.99 -11.17
CA PHE A 376 27.69 -40.77 -9.87
C PHE A 376 27.85 -39.31 -9.43
N THR A 377 26.73 -38.60 -9.30
CA THR A 377 26.69 -37.30 -8.64
C THR A 377 27.01 -37.48 -7.15
N HIS A 378 28.04 -36.78 -6.66
CA HIS A 378 28.42 -36.80 -5.26
C HIS A 378 27.50 -35.86 -4.49
N GLU A 379 27.08 -36.27 -3.30
CA GLU A 379 26.08 -35.54 -2.52
C GLU A 379 26.54 -35.37 -1.06
N ILE A 380 26.30 -34.18 -0.51
CA ILE A 380 26.30 -33.93 0.94
C ILE A 380 24.90 -33.52 1.34
N THR A 381 24.21 -34.36 2.10
CA THR A 381 22.90 -34.03 2.67
C THR A 381 23.07 -33.54 4.11
N PHE A 382 22.62 -32.33 4.39
CA PHE A 382 22.57 -31.80 5.75
C PHE A 382 21.29 -32.27 6.47
N ASP A 383 21.40 -32.50 7.77
CA ASP A 383 20.24 -32.86 8.60
C ASP A 383 19.19 -31.73 8.53
N ALA A 384 17.90 -32.08 8.47
CA ALA A 384 16.84 -31.08 8.45
C ALA A 384 16.77 -30.32 9.79
N VAL A 385 16.57 -29.01 9.74
CA VAL A 385 16.52 -28.11 10.90
C VAL A 385 15.09 -27.58 11.05
N ASP A 386 14.51 -27.76 12.24
CA ASP A 386 13.23 -27.14 12.61
C ASP A 386 13.46 -25.65 12.89
N VAL A 387 12.86 -24.82 12.05
CA VAL A 387 12.98 -23.36 12.09
C VAL A 387 11.68 -22.68 12.50
N SER A 388 10.65 -23.44 12.89
CA SER A 388 9.30 -22.94 13.22
C SER A 388 9.25 -21.96 14.40
N ALA A 389 10.25 -22.00 15.28
CA ALA A 389 10.37 -21.09 16.43
C ALA A 389 11.14 -19.80 16.12
N TYR A 390 11.51 -19.58 14.86
CA TYR A 390 12.36 -18.48 14.44
C TYR A 390 11.74 -17.70 13.28
N SER A 391 12.15 -16.45 13.13
CA SER A 391 11.96 -15.64 11.93
C SER A 391 13.31 -15.15 11.41
N ASN A 392 13.31 -14.56 10.21
CA ASN A 392 14.51 -14.03 9.59
C ASN A 392 15.63 -15.09 9.50
N VAL A 393 15.23 -16.29 9.08
CA VAL A 393 16.15 -17.41 8.94
C VAL A 393 16.97 -17.19 7.67
N GLU A 394 18.28 -17.12 7.81
CA GLU A 394 19.21 -16.96 6.71
C GLU A 394 20.19 -18.14 6.67
N LEU A 395 20.22 -18.81 5.52
CA LEU A 395 21.27 -19.74 5.17
C LEU A 395 22.45 -18.98 4.58
N SER A 396 23.65 -19.29 5.07
CA SER A 396 24.89 -18.84 4.48
C SER A 396 25.91 -19.97 4.39
N PHE A 397 26.74 -19.92 3.35
CA PHE A 397 27.93 -20.78 3.21
C PHE A 397 28.92 -20.16 2.23
N TYR A 398 30.15 -20.67 2.20
CA TYR A 398 31.18 -20.23 1.28
C TYR A 398 31.59 -21.35 0.34
N TYR A 399 31.85 -21.00 -0.91
CA TYR A 399 32.45 -21.90 -1.88
C TYR A 399 33.64 -21.24 -2.59
N TYR A 400 34.61 -22.05 -3.01
CA TYR A 400 35.72 -21.62 -3.84
C TYR A 400 35.98 -22.69 -4.88
N SER A 401 35.83 -22.35 -6.16
CA SER A 401 36.07 -23.23 -7.30
C SER A 401 37.11 -22.69 -8.28
N VAL A 402 37.94 -23.58 -8.80
CA VAL A 402 39.01 -23.30 -9.79
C VAL A 402 39.08 -24.47 -10.76
N GLY A 403 39.26 -24.16 -12.04
CA GLY A 403 39.41 -25.15 -13.11
C GLY A 403 38.11 -25.47 -13.85
N LEU A 404 36.94 -25.18 -13.25
CA LEU A 404 35.65 -25.68 -13.73
C LEU A 404 35.39 -25.32 -15.20
N ASP A 405 34.94 -26.29 -15.99
CA ASP A 405 34.50 -26.10 -17.36
C ASP A 405 33.02 -26.52 -17.56
N VAL A 406 32.59 -26.72 -18.81
CA VAL A 406 31.17 -26.94 -19.15
C VAL A 406 30.69 -28.37 -18.87
N SER A 407 31.58 -29.30 -18.53
CA SER A 407 31.20 -30.65 -18.10
C SER A 407 31.17 -30.84 -16.58
N ASP A 408 31.65 -29.86 -15.81
CA ASP A 408 31.57 -29.88 -14.36
C ASP A 408 30.20 -29.40 -13.86
N ASN A 409 29.82 -29.89 -12.68
CA ASN A 409 28.67 -29.38 -11.95
C ASN A 409 28.95 -29.19 -10.46
N LEU A 410 28.51 -28.06 -9.93
CA LEU A 410 28.50 -27.74 -8.51
C LEU A 410 27.18 -27.05 -8.20
N ASP A 411 26.29 -27.73 -7.48
CA ASP A 411 24.96 -27.23 -7.18
C ASP A 411 24.63 -27.31 -5.70
N TYR A 412 23.59 -26.59 -5.32
CA TYR A 412 22.84 -26.86 -4.11
C TYR A 412 21.33 -26.88 -4.37
N GLU A 413 20.61 -27.57 -3.50
CA GLU A 413 19.16 -27.61 -3.51
C GLU A 413 18.65 -27.42 -2.09
N ILE A 414 17.60 -26.61 -1.97
CA ILE A 414 16.94 -26.33 -0.70
C ILE A 414 15.56 -26.96 -0.73
N PHE A 415 15.15 -27.51 0.41
CA PHE A 415 13.82 -28.05 0.63
C PHE A 415 13.13 -27.26 1.73
N TYR A 416 11.94 -26.75 1.42
CA TYR A 416 11.02 -26.13 2.38
C TYR A 416 9.94 -27.14 2.73
N ASP A 417 9.86 -27.54 3.99
CA ASP A 417 8.88 -28.52 4.50
C ASP A 417 8.87 -29.83 3.69
N GLY A 418 10.05 -30.24 3.20
CA GLY A 418 10.24 -31.43 2.35
C GLY A 418 9.95 -31.24 0.87
N VAL A 419 9.65 -30.01 0.42
CA VAL A 419 9.41 -29.66 -0.98
C VAL A 419 10.63 -28.95 -1.56
N SER A 420 11.20 -29.53 -2.63
CA SER A 420 12.31 -28.94 -3.38
C SER A 420 11.96 -27.54 -3.92
N GLN A 421 12.90 -26.62 -3.82
CA GLN A 421 12.85 -25.28 -4.39
C GLN A 421 13.57 -25.18 -5.75
N GLY A 422 14.00 -26.31 -6.29
CA GLY A 422 14.83 -26.38 -7.49
C GLY A 422 16.32 -26.39 -7.19
N ILE A 423 17.08 -26.90 -8.16
CA ILE A 423 18.54 -26.97 -8.13
C ILE A 423 19.10 -25.62 -8.55
N VAL A 424 20.05 -25.10 -7.77
CA VAL A 424 20.80 -23.88 -8.06
C VAL A 424 22.22 -24.24 -8.44
N ASP A 425 22.56 -24.00 -9.71
CA ASP A 425 23.90 -24.18 -10.26
C ASP A 425 24.80 -23.00 -9.85
N ILE A 426 25.93 -23.32 -9.20
CA ILE A 426 26.97 -22.38 -8.79
C ILE A 426 28.32 -22.69 -9.47
N SER A 427 28.30 -23.43 -10.57
CA SER A 427 29.46 -23.83 -11.35
C SER A 427 30.13 -22.62 -12.01
N ALA A 428 31.05 -21.99 -11.27
CA ALA A 428 31.81 -20.85 -11.74
C ALA A 428 33.26 -20.91 -11.25
N ASN A 429 34.19 -20.31 -11.98
CA ASN A 429 35.56 -20.11 -11.50
C ASN A 429 35.62 -18.84 -10.65
N THR A 430 35.54 -18.97 -9.33
CA THR A 430 35.46 -17.80 -8.43
C THR A 430 36.81 -17.15 -8.17
N GLY A 431 37.90 -17.94 -8.14
CA GLY A 431 39.25 -17.43 -7.82
C GLY A 431 39.44 -16.94 -6.38
N ALA A 432 38.40 -17.01 -5.56
CA ALA A 432 38.37 -16.69 -4.13
C ALA A 432 37.14 -17.33 -3.47
N TRP A 433 37.15 -17.40 -2.14
CA TRP A 433 35.97 -17.78 -1.36
C TRP A 433 34.84 -16.78 -1.59
N THR A 434 33.73 -17.28 -2.10
CA THR A 434 32.53 -16.53 -2.46
C THR A 434 31.39 -16.99 -1.55
N GLN A 435 30.67 -16.04 -0.97
CA GLN A 435 29.57 -16.31 -0.06
C GLN A 435 28.27 -16.52 -0.85
N VAL A 436 27.48 -17.50 -0.43
CA VAL A 436 26.07 -17.64 -0.79
C VAL A 436 25.24 -17.24 0.41
N LEU A 437 24.19 -16.46 0.16
CA LEU A 437 23.20 -16.02 1.13
C LEU A 437 21.82 -16.36 0.59
N VAL A 438 21.01 -17.03 1.41
CA VAL A 438 19.63 -17.36 1.06
C VAL A 438 18.73 -17.00 2.23
N ASN A 439 17.84 -16.04 2.02
CA ASN A 439 16.77 -15.76 2.97
C ASN A 439 15.70 -16.84 2.88
N ILE A 440 15.31 -17.40 4.03
CA ILE A 440 14.30 -18.46 4.12
C ILE A 440 12.98 -17.81 4.55
N PRO A 441 11.86 -18.03 3.84
CA PRO A 441 10.59 -17.43 4.19
C PRO A 441 10.11 -17.83 5.59
N ASP A 442 9.55 -16.89 6.35
CA ASP A 442 9.02 -17.12 7.71
C ASP A 442 7.87 -18.16 7.76
N SER A 443 7.28 -18.52 6.61
CA SER A 443 6.28 -19.59 6.51
C SER A 443 6.86 -21.01 6.57
N VAL A 444 8.18 -21.15 6.38
CA VAL A 444 8.86 -22.45 6.37
C VAL A 444 9.04 -22.94 7.80
N THR A 445 8.71 -24.19 8.07
CA THR A 445 8.87 -24.80 9.40
C THR A 445 10.05 -25.74 9.49
N LEU A 446 10.43 -26.36 8.38
CA LEU A 446 11.52 -27.32 8.29
C LEU A 446 12.39 -27.02 7.06
N LEU A 447 13.68 -26.76 7.28
CA LEU A 447 14.66 -26.49 6.24
C LEU A 447 15.61 -27.67 6.05
N GLN A 448 15.86 -28.08 4.81
CA GLN A 448 16.94 -29.01 4.46
C GLN A 448 17.75 -28.50 3.29
N LEU A 449 19.05 -28.76 3.33
CA LEU A 449 20.04 -28.38 2.33
C LEU A 449 20.75 -29.63 1.79
N ILE A 450 20.89 -29.73 0.48
CA ILE A 450 21.66 -30.76 -0.20
C ILE A 450 22.64 -30.10 -1.17
N PHE A 451 23.89 -30.55 -1.16
CA PHE A 451 24.91 -30.16 -2.14
C PHE A 451 25.17 -31.29 -3.12
N TYR A 452 25.35 -30.92 -4.38
CA TYR A 452 25.70 -31.81 -5.47
C TYR A 452 27.02 -31.38 -6.11
N ALA A 453 27.86 -32.36 -6.45
CA ALA A 453 29.09 -32.10 -7.18
C ALA A 453 29.40 -33.24 -8.16
N ASP A 454 29.89 -32.86 -9.34
CA ASP A 454 30.47 -33.75 -10.34
C ASP A 454 31.61 -33.00 -11.03
N LEU A 455 32.86 -33.36 -10.71
CA LEU A 455 34.06 -32.70 -11.25
C LEU A 455 34.88 -33.71 -12.03
N ASP A 456 35.27 -33.40 -13.28
CA ASP A 456 35.76 -34.41 -14.22
C ASP A 456 37.28 -34.44 -14.48
N ALA A 457 38.04 -33.46 -13.99
CA ALA A 457 39.50 -33.50 -14.06
C ALA A 457 40.23 -33.03 -12.78
N LEU A 458 41.53 -33.37 -12.71
CA LEU A 458 42.40 -33.09 -11.56
C LEU A 458 42.67 -31.60 -11.32
N ASN A 459 42.54 -30.78 -12.36
CA ASN A 459 42.64 -29.32 -12.24
C ASN A 459 41.37 -28.69 -11.69
N ASP A 460 40.27 -29.43 -11.66
CA ASP A 460 38.96 -28.95 -11.24
C ASP A 460 38.85 -29.21 -9.75
N GLN A 461 38.82 -28.12 -9.00
CA GLN A 461 38.85 -28.13 -7.56
C GLN A 461 37.76 -27.24 -7.02
N ALA A 462 37.03 -27.73 -6.03
CA ALA A 462 36.10 -26.94 -5.26
C ALA A 462 36.32 -27.13 -3.76
N GLY A 463 36.03 -26.09 -3.00
CA GLY A 463 36.01 -26.08 -1.54
C GLY A 463 34.66 -25.57 -1.06
N LEU A 464 34.09 -26.20 -0.03
CA LEU A 464 32.89 -25.73 0.68
C LEU A 464 33.24 -25.50 2.16
N ASP A 465 32.76 -24.40 2.74
CA ASP A 465 33.13 -24.01 4.09
C ASP A 465 32.05 -23.14 4.77
N ASN A 466 32.10 -23.05 6.10
CA ASN A 466 31.30 -22.15 6.94
C ASN A 466 29.79 -22.16 6.67
N PHE A 467 29.16 -23.33 6.65
CA PHE A 467 27.71 -23.45 6.60
C PHE A 467 27.09 -22.93 7.89
N SER A 468 26.10 -22.06 7.79
CA SER A 468 25.41 -21.50 8.95
C SER A 468 23.96 -21.19 8.64
N LEU A 469 23.09 -21.49 9.61
CA LEU A 469 21.75 -20.94 9.72
C LEU A 469 21.75 -19.92 10.86
N SER A 470 21.55 -18.65 10.52
CA SER A 470 21.29 -17.61 11.49
C SER A 470 19.81 -17.27 11.51
N ALA A 471 19.22 -17.10 12.68
CA ALA A 471 17.81 -16.77 12.81
C ALA A 471 17.52 -15.97 14.08
N THR A 472 16.38 -15.29 14.10
CA THR A 472 15.87 -14.56 15.26
C THR A 472 14.81 -15.39 15.95
N ALA A 473 15.00 -15.75 17.23
CA ALA A 473 13.98 -16.48 17.96
C ALA A 473 12.74 -15.61 18.15
N LEU A 474 11.59 -16.16 17.82
CA LEU A 474 10.29 -15.52 18.05
C LEU A 474 10.07 -15.41 19.55
N ASN A 475 9.64 -14.23 20.01
CA ASN A 475 9.25 -14.03 21.40
C ASN A 475 7.72 -14.02 21.44
N THR A 476 7.10 -15.19 21.51
CA THR A 476 5.63 -15.32 21.52
C THR A 476 5.11 -15.79 22.87
N THR A 477 3.86 -15.43 23.16
CA THR A 477 3.08 -16.14 24.18
C THR A 477 1.66 -16.36 23.70
N THR A 478 1.14 -17.56 23.95
CA THR A 478 -0.17 -18.04 23.54
C THR A 478 -1.10 -18.17 24.74
N TRP A 479 -2.28 -17.59 24.64
CA TRP A 479 -3.39 -17.82 25.54
C TRP A 479 -4.22 -19.01 25.05
N ASP A 480 -4.26 -20.09 25.83
CA ASP A 480 -4.95 -21.34 25.48
C ASP A 480 -6.42 -21.42 25.98
N GLY A 481 -6.98 -20.29 26.44
CA GLY A 481 -8.26 -20.23 27.14
C GLY A 481 -8.16 -20.39 28.66
N MET A 482 -6.97 -20.73 29.19
CA MET A 482 -6.75 -20.91 30.62
C MET A 482 -5.48 -20.23 31.14
N ASN A 483 -4.36 -20.31 30.43
CA ASN A 483 -3.08 -19.74 30.81
C ASN A 483 -2.32 -19.21 29.59
N TRP A 484 -1.39 -18.28 29.86
CA TRP A 484 -0.34 -17.93 28.92
C TRP A 484 0.82 -18.93 29.04
N ASP A 485 1.21 -19.54 27.93
CA ASP A 485 2.24 -20.59 27.88
C ASP A 485 3.67 -20.11 28.18
N ASN A 486 3.96 -18.84 27.92
CA ASN A 486 5.29 -18.23 28.00
C ASN A 486 5.28 -16.91 28.80
N GLY A 487 4.39 -16.83 29.80
CA GLY A 487 4.25 -15.66 30.66
C GLY A 487 3.27 -14.63 30.12
N PHE A 488 2.94 -13.63 30.95
CA PHE A 488 1.98 -12.60 30.57
C PHE A 488 2.59 -11.71 29.47
N PRO A 489 1.84 -11.35 28.41
CA PRO A 489 2.35 -10.58 27.29
C PRO A 489 2.85 -9.19 27.72
N ASP A 490 3.90 -8.73 27.04
CA ASP A 490 4.46 -7.39 27.13
C ASP A 490 4.83 -6.86 25.73
N ASN A 491 5.26 -5.60 25.64
CA ASN A 491 5.59 -4.93 24.38
C ASN A 491 6.78 -5.54 23.60
N THR A 492 7.41 -6.60 24.09
CA THR A 492 8.45 -7.37 23.40
C THR A 492 7.96 -8.70 22.87
N MET A 493 6.74 -9.11 23.23
CA MET A 493 6.17 -10.41 22.88
C MET A 493 5.02 -10.29 21.88
N THR A 494 4.96 -11.18 20.90
CA THR A 494 3.74 -11.39 20.12
C THR A 494 2.73 -12.20 20.94
N ALA A 495 1.56 -11.63 21.18
CA ALA A 495 0.46 -12.31 21.86
C ALA A 495 -0.39 -13.10 20.86
N ILE A 496 -0.62 -14.38 21.13
CA ILE A 496 -1.49 -15.25 20.33
C ILE A 496 -2.72 -15.61 21.17
N ILE A 497 -3.91 -15.21 20.71
CA ILE A 497 -5.18 -15.55 21.34
C ILE A 497 -5.71 -16.83 20.68
N ASP A 498 -5.42 -17.98 21.30
CA ASP A 498 -5.85 -19.32 20.86
C ASP A 498 -6.89 -19.95 21.81
N GLY A 499 -7.65 -19.08 22.47
CA GLY A 499 -8.80 -19.36 23.30
C GLY A 499 -9.50 -18.04 23.61
N ASP A 500 -10.79 -18.07 23.94
CA ASP A 500 -11.48 -16.80 24.26
C ASP A 500 -10.79 -16.09 25.44
N TYR A 501 -10.50 -14.80 25.26
CA TYR A 501 -9.87 -13.95 26.27
C TYR A 501 -10.79 -12.77 26.59
N TYR A 502 -11.11 -12.58 27.86
CA TYR A 502 -11.99 -11.51 28.33
C TYR A 502 -11.23 -10.65 29.34
N THR A 503 -10.83 -9.44 28.95
CA THR A 503 -10.04 -8.55 29.82
C THR A 503 -10.73 -8.32 31.17
N ALA A 504 -12.07 -8.21 31.19
CA ALA A 504 -12.83 -7.96 32.40
C ALA A 504 -12.82 -9.11 33.42
N THR A 505 -12.55 -10.36 33.01
CA THR A 505 -12.58 -11.54 33.90
C THR A 505 -11.25 -12.25 34.05
N ASN A 506 -10.35 -12.11 33.09
CA ASN A 506 -8.99 -12.60 33.17
C ASN A 506 -8.11 -11.60 33.94
N MET A 507 -7.20 -12.06 34.79
CA MET A 507 -6.38 -11.18 35.66
C MET A 507 -4.89 -11.54 35.57
N PRO A 508 -4.01 -10.60 35.16
CA PRO A 508 -4.33 -9.25 34.68
C PRO A 508 -5.15 -9.32 33.37
N GLY A 509 -6.03 -8.33 33.17
CA GLY A 509 -6.95 -8.27 32.04
C GLY A 509 -6.43 -7.43 30.89
N SER A 510 -6.04 -6.19 31.18
CA SER A 510 -5.36 -5.32 30.20
C SER A 510 -3.91 -5.75 30.01
N PHE A 511 -3.39 -5.64 28.78
CA PHE A 511 -2.00 -6.00 28.47
C PHE A 511 -1.39 -5.18 27.33
N ASP A 512 -0.06 -5.15 27.31
CA ASP A 512 0.75 -4.64 26.21
C ASP A 512 1.26 -5.83 25.38
N ALA A 513 1.40 -5.68 24.07
CA ALA A 513 2.04 -6.68 23.21
C ALA A 513 2.88 -6.00 22.12
N CYS A 514 3.88 -6.70 21.60
CA CYS A 514 4.60 -6.23 20.41
C CYS A 514 3.71 -6.30 19.18
N SER A 515 3.12 -7.46 18.92
CA SER A 515 2.07 -7.70 17.92
C SER A 515 1.01 -8.62 18.53
N ILE A 516 -0.15 -8.75 17.88
CA ILE A 516 -1.18 -9.70 18.32
C ILE A 516 -1.75 -10.48 17.14
N SER A 517 -2.06 -11.75 17.38
CA SER A 517 -2.86 -12.60 16.49
C SER A 517 -4.03 -13.20 17.24
N VAL A 518 -5.23 -13.12 16.67
CA VAL A 518 -6.42 -13.81 17.17
C VAL A 518 -6.81 -14.92 16.21
N THR A 519 -6.67 -16.17 16.63
CA THR A 519 -6.83 -17.34 15.75
C THR A 519 -8.30 -17.62 15.44
N THR A 520 -8.55 -18.35 14.35
CA THR A 520 -9.92 -18.69 13.90
C THR A 520 -10.74 -19.37 14.99
N GLY A 521 -11.95 -18.85 15.22
CA GLY A 521 -12.90 -19.42 16.18
C GLY A 521 -12.72 -18.95 17.63
N ASN A 522 -11.68 -18.16 17.90
CA ASN A 522 -11.42 -17.56 19.21
C ASN A 522 -11.73 -16.05 19.19
N SER A 523 -11.98 -15.49 20.37
CA SER A 523 -12.36 -14.09 20.51
C SER A 523 -11.55 -13.37 21.60
N LEU A 524 -11.11 -12.15 21.30
CA LEU A 524 -10.62 -11.19 22.27
C LEU A 524 -11.74 -10.17 22.59
N PHE A 525 -12.16 -10.12 23.84
CA PHE A 525 -13.13 -9.14 24.34
C PHE A 525 -12.45 -8.15 25.28
N VAL A 526 -12.30 -6.90 24.83
CA VAL A 526 -11.80 -5.79 25.64
C VAL A 526 -13.01 -5.03 26.20
N ASN A 527 -13.22 -5.02 27.52
CA ASN A 527 -14.45 -4.53 28.15
C ASN A 527 -14.19 -3.54 29.28
N GLY A 528 -15.23 -2.78 29.66
CA GLY A 528 -15.11 -1.73 30.66
C GLY A 528 -14.04 -0.72 30.25
N THR A 529 -13.25 -0.24 31.21
CA THR A 529 -12.13 0.69 30.96
C THR A 529 -10.81 -0.04 30.68
N ASP A 530 -10.84 -1.33 30.33
CA ASP A 530 -9.62 -2.08 30.00
C ASP A 530 -9.04 -1.66 28.65
N TYR A 531 -7.78 -2.00 28.44
CA TYR A 531 -7.07 -1.74 27.21
C TYR A 531 -6.26 -2.94 26.70
N VAL A 532 -6.02 -2.95 25.40
CA VAL A 532 -4.98 -3.75 24.76
C VAL A 532 -4.12 -2.81 23.93
N ASN A 533 -2.82 -2.75 24.21
CA ASN A 533 -1.90 -1.81 23.58
C ASN A 533 -0.83 -2.56 22.79
N ILE A 534 -0.84 -2.37 21.47
CA ILE A 534 -0.06 -3.15 20.51
C ILE A 534 1.00 -2.25 19.89
N THR A 535 2.25 -2.68 19.85
CA THR A 535 3.31 -1.85 19.27
C THR A 535 3.22 -1.82 17.74
N ASN A 536 3.03 -2.98 17.12
CA ASN A 536 3.04 -3.21 15.68
C ASN A 536 1.70 -3.81 15.21
N ASP A 537 1.75 -4.94 14.51
CA ASP A 537 0.66 -5.47 13.69
C ASP A 537 -0.41 -6.21 14.51
N ILE A 538 -1.64 -6.13 14.00
CA ILE A 538 -2.80 -6.89 14.48
C ILE A 538 -3.24 -7.83 13.36
N SER A 539 -3.22 -9.14 13.61
CA SER A 539 -3.80 -10.16 12.74
C SER A 539 -5.09 -10.69 13.35
N ILE A 540 -6.19 -10.63 12.59
CA ILE A 540 -7.52 -11.05 13.03
C ILE A 540 -8.00 -12.17 12.10
N ASP A 541 -7.98 -13.40 12.60
CA ASP A 541 -8.61 -14.57 11.98
C ASP A 541 -9.89 -14.97 12.74
N GLY A 542 -10.01 -14.55 13.99
CA GLY A 542 -11.17 -14.70 14.86
C GLY A 542 -11.95 -13.39 15.04
N LEU A 543 -12.27 -13.02 16.29
CA LEU A 543 -12.99 -11.80 16.63
C LEU A 543 -12.18 -10.93 17.60
N ILE A 544 -12.06 -9.64 17.30
CA ILE A 544 -11.71 -8.63 18.32
C ILE A 544 -12.93 -7.76 18.56
N ALA A 545 -13.45 -7.78 19.79
CA ALA A 545 -14.61 -7.02 20.22
C ALA A 545 -14.23 -6.04 21.32
N ILE A 546 -14.44 -4.76 21.06
CA ILE A 546 -14.10 -3.65 21.96
C ILE A 546 -15.40 -3.05 22.51
N GLY A 547 -15.52 -3.03 23.83
CA GLY A 547 -16.63 -2.40 24.53
C GLY A 547 -16.61 -0.87 24.43
N SER A 548 -17.71 -0.23 24.83
CA SER A 548 -17.94 1.23 24.65
C SER A 548 -16.89 2.12 25.29
N GLU A 549 -16.29 1.66 26.38
CA GLU A 549 -15.32 2.39 27.20
C GLU A 549 -13.91 1.79 27.12
N ALA A 550 -13.74 0.72 26.33
CA ALA A 550 -12.50 -0.02 26.21
C ALA A 550 -11.62 0.57 25.10
N SER A 551 -10.31 0.36 25.17
CA SER A 551 -9.38 0.88 24.17
C SER A 551 -8.54 -0.22 23.53
N LEU A 552 -8.53 -0.27 22.20
CA LEU A 552 -7.50 -0.97 21.43
C LEU A 552 -6.54 0.08 20.88
N ILE A 553 -5.26 -0.01 21.21
CA ILE A 553 -4.24 0.96 20.82
C ILE A 553 -3.24 0.27 19.92
N GLN A 554 -2.81 0.95 18.87
CA GLN A 554 -1.57 0.66 18.15
C GLN A 554 -0.64 1.85 18.27
N VAL A 555 0.65 1.58 18.50
CA VAL A 555 1.66 2.61 18.74
C VAL A 555 2.35 3.03 17.45
N ASN A 556 2.70 2.08 16.58
CA ASN A 556 3.41 2.35 15.33
C ASN A 556 2.43 2.80 14.25
N ASP A 557 2.64 4.02 13.72
CA ASP A 557 1.81 4.60 12.64
C ASP A 557 1.76 3.74 11.37
N LEU A 558 2.76 2.89 11.17
CA LEU A 558 2.90 2.08 9.96
C LEU A 558 2.52 0.62 10.18
N ALA A 559 2.04 0.27 11.38
CA ALA A 559 1.53 -1.06 11.63
C ALA A 559 0.27 -1.36 10.80
N THR A 560 0.06 -2.63 10.51
CA THR A 560 -1.07 -3.12 9.74
C THR A 560 -2.13 -3.73 10.65
N VAL A 561 -3.38 -3.69 10.18
CA VAL A 561 -4.49 -4.48 10.74
C VAL A 561 -5.01 -5.36 9.62
N THR A 562 -4.78 -6.67 9.75
CA THR A 562 -5.09 -7.63 8.69
C THR A 562 -6.24 -8.51 9.13
N ASN A 563 -7.34 -8.45 8.38
CA ASN A 563 -8.48 -9.36 8.50
C ASN A 563 -8.32 -10.48 7.45
N ASN A 564 -7.81 -11.67 7.81
CA ASN A 564 -7.54 -12.75 6.85
C ASN A 564 -8.82 -13.51 6.40
N GLY A 565 -9.76 -12.79 5.79
CA GLY A 565 -10.92 -13.33 5.08
C GLY A 565 -12.16 -13.68 5.92
N ILE A 566 -11.99 -14.11 7.18
CA ILE A 566 -13.10 -14.39 8.11
C ILE A 566 -13.03 -13.60 9.43
N GLY A 567 -11.89 -12.97 9.71
CA GLY A 567 -11.71 -12.18 10.92
C GLY A 567 -12.53 -10.91 10.93
N LEU A 568 -12.95 -10.49 12.12
CA LEU A 568 -13.82 -9.34 12.29
C LEU A 568 -13.38 -8.47 13.49
N GLY A 569 -13.22 -7.17 13.25
CA GLY A 569 -13.15 -6.16 14.29
C GLY A 569 -14.54 -5.61 14.61
N ARG A 570 -14.84 -5.41 15.90
CA ARG A 570 -16.08 -4.78 16.37
C ARG A 570 -15.79 -3.74 17.45
N LEU A 571 -16.46 -2.59 17.34
CA LEU A 571 -16.53 -1.59 18.39
C LEU A 571 -18.00 -1.39 18.77
N PHE A 572 -18.34 -1.71 20.01
CA PHE A 572 -19.65 -1.45 20.56
C PHE A 572 -19.66 -0.05 21.14
N LYS A 573 -20.59 0.80 20.74
CA LYS A 573 -20.81 2.10 21.37
C LYS A 573 -22.20 2.16 21.97
N VAL A 574 -22.27 2.66 23.19
CA VAL A 574 -23.51 2.85 23.92
C VAL A 574 -23.66 4.35 24.16
N THR A 575 -24.77 4.90 23.71
CA THR A 575 -25.14 6.29 23.99
C THR A 575 -25.54 6.44 25.45
N THR A 576 -25.40 7.64 26.02
CA THR A 576 -26.15 7.98 27.24
C THR A 576 -27.67 7.95 26.99
N PRO A 577 -28.51 7.90 28.03
CA PRO A 577 -29.97 7.90 27.86
C PRO A 577 -30.45 9.01 26.91
N ILE A 578 -31.22 8.67 25.88
CA ILE A 578 -31.87 9.63 24.97
C ILE A 578 -33.28 9.92 25.46
N ASP A 579 -33.62 11.17 25.77
CA ASP A 579 -34.94 11.56 26.29
C ASP A 579 -35.98 11.84 25.19
N ALA A 580 -35.54 12.11 23.96
CA ALA A 580 -36.44 12.36 22.84
C ALA A 580 -35.93 11.89 21.48
N PHE A 581 -36.87 11.65 20.55
CA PHE A 581 -36.54 11.25 19.17
C PHE A 581 -35.69 12.29 18.43
N TYR A 582 -35.76 13.56 18.83
CA TYR A 582 -35.01 14.64 18.19
C TYR A 582 -33.62 14.85 18.78
N GLU A 583 -33.19 14.05 19.75
CA GLU A 583 -31.81 14.14 20.19
C GLU A 583 -30.86 13.55 19.17
N TYR A 584 -29.63 14.05 19.13
CA TYR A 584 -28.58 13.56 18.26
C TYR A 584 -27.22 13.54 18.95
N THR A 585 -26.36 12.66 18.43
CA THR A 585 -24.97 12.46 18.88
C THR A 585 -24.02 12.70 17.71
N TYR A 586 -22.84 13.25 18.01
CA TYR A 586 -21.75 13.34 17.03
C TYR A 586 -20.88 12.09 17.07
N TRP A 587 -20.89 11.38 15.94
CA TRP A 587 -20.17 10.13 15.71
C TRP A 587 -19.00 10.34 14.77
N SER A 588 -18.07 9.39 14.80
CA SER A 588 -16.94 9.23 13.89
C SER A 588 -16.69 7.74 13.68
N SER A 589 -15.95 7.38 12.63
CA SER A 589 -15.62 5.99 12.35
C SER A 589 -14.24 5.61 12.89
N ALA A 590 -14.20 4.52 13.65
CA ALA A 590 -12.98 3.83 14.04
C ALA A 590 -12.51 2.77 13.00
N PHE A 591 -13.17 2.73 11.84
CA PHE A 591 -13.01 1.70 10.81
C PHE A 591 -12.83 2.32 9.41
N ALA A 592 -12.10 1.64 8.54
CA ALA A 592 -11.75 2.14 7.22
C ALA A 592 -12.89 2.02 6.19
N ASP A 593 -13.66 0.93 6.27
CA ASP A 593 -14.61 0.52 5.22
C ASP A 593 -16.07 0.46 5.69
N GLU A 594 -16.37 1.13 6.80
CA GLU A 594 -17.70 1.07 7.42
C GLU A 594 -18.68 2.04 6.75
N THR A 595 -19.89 1.55 6.42
CA THR A 595 -20.95 2.39 5.83
C THR A 595 -21.77 3.07 6.92
N VAL A 596 -22.36 4.22 6.59
CA VAL A 596 -23.29 4.93 7.49
C VAL A 596 -24.47 4.05 7.89
N GLY A 597 -25.02 3.26 6.95
CA GLY A 597 -26.17 2.39 7.21
C GLY A 597 -25.87 1.23 8.14
N ASP A 598 -24.64 0.72 8.12
CA ASP A 598 -24.20 -0.38 8.99
C ASP A 598 -23.87 0.16 10.40
N ALA A 599 -23.00 1.17 10.49
CA ALA A 599 -22.59 1.77 11.77
C ALA A 599 -23.75 2.37 12.56
N LEU A 600 -24.62 3.12 11.89
CA LEU A 600 -25.73 3.87 12.49
C LEU A 600 -27.08 3.21 12.19
N SER A 601 -27.07 1.87 12.13
CA SER A 601 -28.23 1.07 11.77
C SER A 601 -29.48 1.40 12.59
N GLY A 602 -30.60 1.57 11.88
CA GLY A 602 -31.90 1.89 12.47
C GLY A 602 -32.16 3.39 12.68
N VAL A 603 -31.18 4.27 12.49
CA VAL A 603 -31.42 5.71 12.39
C VAL A 603 -32.03 6.02 11.02
N PRO A 604 -33.12 6.81 10.92
CA PRO A 604 -33.68 7.19 9.63
C PRO A 604 -32.66 7.97 8.77
N VAL A 605 -32.55 7.64 7.49
CA VAL A 605 -31.53 8.19 6.58
C VAL A 605 -31.61 9.71 6.42
N ASP A 606 -32.80 10.28 6.49
CA ASP A 606 -33.04 11.73 6.47
C ASP A 606 -32.66 12.42 7.78
N ARG A 607 -32.03 11.69 8.70
CA ARG A 607 -31.66 12.13 10.05
C ARG A 607 -30.23 11.75 10.43
N ILE A 608 -29.38 11.59 9.41
CA ILE A 608 -27.93 11.48 9.57
C ILE A 608 -27.30 12.53 8.67
N PHE A 609 -26.45 13.37 9.25
CA PHE A 609 -25.88 14.51 8.56
C PHE A 609 -24.37 14.56 8.73
N ARG A 610 -23.69 15.13 7.74
CA ARG A 610 -22.30 15.57 7.80
C ARG A 610 -22.25 17.07 7.59
N TYR A 611 -21.27 17.72 8.21
CA TYR A 611 -21.03 19.14 8.00
C TYR A 611 -20.05 19.35 6.83
N ASP A 612 -20.32 20.35 6.00
CA ASP A 612 -19.43 20.80 4.93
C ASP A 612 -19.15 22.30 5.06
N ALA A 613 -17.98 22.61 5.61
CA ALA A 613 -17.57 23.99 5.87
C ALA A 613 -17.38 24.83 4.59
N ALA A 614 -17.22 24.20 3.43
CA ALA A 614 -17.09 24.91 2.16
C ALA A 614 -18.41 25.56 1.69
N ASN A 615 -19.52 25.07 2.21
CA ASN A 615 -20.87 25.47 1.82
C ASN A 615 -21.40 26.64 2.66
N TYR A 616 -20.84 26.87 3.85
CA TYR A 616 -21.31 27.90 4.77
C TYR A 616 -21.19 29.32 4.18
N GLU A 617 -22.33 30.00 4.03
CA GLU A 617 -22.48 31.36 3.51
C GLU A 617 -23.36 32.22 4.44
N ASP A 618 -22.77 33.24 5.08
CA ASP A 618 -23.45 34.18 6.00
C ASP A 618 -23.35 35.63 5.46
N THR A 619 -24.21 35.97 4.50
CA THR A 619 -24.18 37.29 3.84
C THR A 619 -24.76 38.40 4.70
N ASP A 620 -25.66 38.09 5.63
CA ASP A 620 -26.35 39.06 6.47
C ASP A 620 -25.78 39.22 7.89
N ALA A 621 -24.75 38.43 8.21
CA ALA A 621 -23.96 38.43 9.44
C ALA A 621 -24.80 38.08 10.69
N ASP A 622 -25.74 37.15 10.54
CA ASP A 622 -26.58 36.65 11.62
C ASP A 622 -26.07 35.35 12.26
N ASN A 623 -24.91 34.85 11.79
CA ASN A 623 -24.24 33.61 12.18
C ASN A 623 -24.90 32.32 11.67
N TYR A 624 -25.85 32.38 10.74
CA TYR A 624 -26.47 31.21 10.13
C TYR A 624 -26.16 31.11 8.64
N ASP A 625 -26.22 29.87 8.14
CA ASP A 625 -26.06 29.60 6.73
C ASP A 625 -27.32 30.02 5.96
N ASP A 626 -27.18 31.02 5.10
CA ASP A 626 -28.27 31.69 4.37
C ASP A 626 -29.00 30.74 3.40
N ASN A 627 -28.27 29.78 2.85
CA ASN A 627 -28.78 28.85 1.83
C ASN A 627 -29.14 27.46 2.43
N SER A 628 -28.73 27.21 3.67
CA SER A 628 -28.98 25.98 4.46
C SER A 628 -28.49 24.70 3.79
N ASP A 629 -27.30 24.72 3.19
CA ASP A 629 -26.65 23.57 2.55
C ASP A 629 -25.30 23.15 3.18
N ASP A 630 -24.92 23.77 4.30
CA ASP A 630 -23.80 23.39 5.17
C ASP A 630 -23.95 22.00 5.84
N TRP A 631 -25.18 21.62 6.21
CA TRP A 631 -25.52 20.28 6.71
C TRP A 631 -26.07 19.38 5.62
N ILE A 632 -25.29 18.38 5.22
CA ILE A 632 -25.60 17.48 4.11
C ILE A 632 -26.05 16.12 4.65
N ILE A 633 -27.13 15.56 4.10
CA ILE A 633 -27.57 14.19 4.43
C ILE A 633 -26.47 13.19 4.08
N ALA A 634 -26.11 12.33 5.04
CA ALA A 634 -25.23 11.19 4.83
C ALA A 634 -26.07 9.98 4.41
N GLY A 635 -25.90 9.52 3.18
CA GLY A 635 -26.63 8.38 2.63
C GLY A 635 -26.22 7.07 3.30
N GLN A 636 -27.12 6.08 3.36
CA GLN A 636 -26.81 4.78 3.99
C GLN A 636 -25.66 4.01 3.33
N THR A 637 -25.42 4.23 2.04
CA THR A 637 -24.31 3.61 1.29
C THR A 637 -23.04 4.47 1.31
N ASP A 638 -23.10 5.67 1.89
CA ASP A 638 -21.91 6.52 2.04
C ASP A 638 -20.98 5.86 3.06
N LEU A 639 -19.68 5.88 2.79
CA LEU A 639 -18.68 5.49 3.78
C LEU A 639 -18.60 6.54 4.89
N MET A 640 -18.45 6.08 6.13
CA MET A 640 -18.07 6.97 7.22
C MET A 640 -16.57 7.25 7.12
N ILE A 641 -16.23 8.41 6.55
CA ILE A 641 -14.85 8.83 6.31
C ILE A 641 -14.11 8.94 7.66
N PRO A 642 -13.00 8.21 7.86
CA PRO A 642 -12.19 8.32 9.07
C PRO A 642 -11.80 9.76 9.35
N GLY A 643 -11.99 10.18 10.60
CA GLY A 643 -11.59 11.51 11.08
C GLY A 643 -12.62 12.61 10.78
N LYS A 644 -13.69 12.31 10.05
CA LYS A 644 -14.84 13.20 9.84
C LYS A 644 -15.94 12.89 10.85
N GLY A 645 -16.60 13.94 11.37
CA GLY A 645 -17.73 13.76 12.27
C GLY A 645 -19.09 13.76 11.56
N TYR A 646 -20.05 13.06 12.17
CA TYR A 646 -21.41 12.82 11.66
C TYR A 646 -22.43 13.06 12.76
N ALA A 647 -23.46 13.85 12.49
CA ALA A 647 -24.59 14.02 13.39
C ALA A 647 -25.67 12.98 13.10
N ALA A 648 -25.94 12.10 14.06
CA ALA A 648 -26.99 11.10 13.93
C ALA A 648 -28.02 11.29 15.02
N PHE A 649 -29.28 11.45 14.62
CA PHE A 649 -30.38 11.50 15.56
C PHE A 649 -30.68 10.13 16.17
N ALA A 650 -31.45 10.12 17.25
CA ALA A 650 -31.91 8.92 17.91
C ALA A 650 -32.63 7.98 16.92
N ARG A 651 -32.32 6.68 17.01
CA ARG A 651 -33.20 5.67 16.40
C ARG A 651 -34.58 5.74 17.08
N PRO A 652 -35.67 5.35 16.40
CA PRO A 652 -36.99 5.27 17.02
C PRO A 652 -36.96 4.38 18.27
N ALA A 653 -37.46 4.88 19.40
CA ALA A 653 -37.46 4.13 20.64
C ALA A 653 -38.31 2.86 20.55
N THR A 654 -37.82 1.78 21.18
CA THR A 654 -38.50 0.48 21.20
C THR A 654 -39.68 0.47 22.18
N MET A 655 -39.53 1.13 23.33
CA MET A 655 -40.54 1.20 24.39
C MET A 655 -40.89 2.63 24.84
N GLY A 656 -40.43 3.64 24.09
CA GLY A 656 -40.51 5.06 24.48
C GLY A 656 -39.20 5.56 25.08
N TYR A 657 -39.09 6.88 25.21
CA TYR A 657 -37.92 7.56 25.78
C TYR A 657 -38.15 7.85 27.29
N PRO A 658 -37.11 7.88 28.14
CA PRO A 658 -35.69 7.73 27.79
C PRO A 658 -35.27 6.32 27.36
N GLU A 659 -34.33 6.22 26.42
CA GLU A 659 -33.72 4.95 26.00
C GLU A 659 -32.22 5.10 25.71
N THR A 660 -31.41 4.19 26.25
CA THR A 660 -30.01 3.99 25.87
C THR A 660 -29.93 3.18 24.58
N GLN A 661 -29.23 3.72 23.57
CA GLN A 661 -29.09 3.09 22.25
C GLN A 661 -27.69 2.54 22.04
N SER A 662 -27.60 1.31 21.54
CA SER A 662 -26.35 0.64 21.20
C SER A 662 -26.14 0.61 19.70
N PHE A 663 -24.91 0.91 19.29
CA PHE A 663 -24.42 0.87 17.92
C PHE A 663 -23.21 -0.07 17.86
N VAL A 664 -23.05 -0.75 16.73
CA VAL A 664 -21.92 -1.65 16.48
C VAL A 664 -21.29 -1.18 15.19
N PHE A 665 -20.02 -0.80 15.29
CA PHE A 665 -19.18 -0.49 14.15
C PHE A 665 -18.33 -1.73 13.85
N GLU A 666 -18.27 -2.13 12.60
CA GLU A 666 -17.57 -3.34 12.18
C GLU A 666 -16.54 -3.07 11.06
N GLY A 667 -15.65 -4.03 10.82
CA GLY A 667 -14.70 -3.99 9.72
C GLY A 667 -13.23 -4.00 10.17
N THR A 668 -12.37 -3.37 9.38
CA THR A 668 -10.93 -3.21 9.68
C THR A 668 -10.71 -1.97 10.53
N PHE A 669 -10.10 -2.14 11.71
CA PHE A 669 -9.77 -1.01 12.58
C PHE A 669 -8.84 -0.03 11.88
N ASN A 670 -9.13 1.25 12.05
CA ASN A 670 -8.26 2.32 11.63
C ASN A 670 -6.96 2.33 12.44
N ASN A 671 -5.85 2.43 11.73
CA ASN A 671 -4.51 2.59 12.29
C ASN A 671 -3.72 3.64 11.51
N GLY A 672 -2.72 4.22 12.16
CA GLY A 672 -1.72 5.03 11.47
C GLY A 672 -2.17 6.45 11.20
N ILE A 673 -1.50 7.11 10.27
CA ILE A 673 -1.77 8.51 9.95
C ILE A 673 -3.09 8.61 9.16
N ILE A 674 -4.04 9.36 9.70
CA ILE A 674 -5.32 9.65 9.04
C ILE A 674 -5.42 11.15 8.82
N THR A 675 -5.70 11.56 7.59
CA THR A 675 -5.80 12.98 7.24
C THR A 675 -7.22 13.34 6.82
N THR A 676 -7.79 14.39 7.44
CA THR A 676 -9.15 14.86 7.15
C THR A 676 -9.12 16.31 6.67
N PRO A 677 -9.80 16.66 5.57
CA PRO A 677 -9.86 18.04 5.10
C PRO A 677 -10.40 19.02 6.15
N VAL A 678 -9.75 20.18 6.22
CA VAL A 678 -10.16 21.35 6.99
C VAL A 678 -10.33 22.50 6.01
N THR A 679 -11.50 23.12 6.05
CA THR A 679 -11.85 24.25 5.19
C THR A 679 -12.13 25.48 6.04
N VAL A 680 -11.61 26.63 5.62
CA VAL A 680 -12.06 27.95 6.11
C VAL A 680 -13.18 28.45 5.21
N SER A 681 -14.23 29.02 5.80
CA SER A 681 -15.40 29.47 5.05
C SER A 681 -14.99 30.48 3.97
N PRO A 682 -15.57 30.38 2.76
CA PRO A 682 -15.27 31.31 1.68
C PRO A 682 -15.85 32.72 1.92
N ASP A 683 -16.68 32.92 2.94
CA ASP A 683 -17.31 34.22 3.23
C ASP A 683 -16.29 35.27 3.70
N PRO A 684 -16.10 36.38 2.96
CA PRO A 684 -15.19 37.45 3.37
C PRO A 684 -15.75 38.37 4.46
N VAL A 685 -17.03 38.27 4.85
CA VAL A 685 -17.71 39.20 5.76
C VAL A 685 -17.68 38.68 7.20
N ASN A 686 -18.09 37.44 7.43
CA ASN A 686 -18.14 36.80 8.75
C ASN A 686 -17.72 35.32 8.67
N PRO A 687 -16.43 35.03 8.39
CA PRO A 687 -16.00 33.66 8.18
C PRO A 687 -16.18 32.83 9.45
N GLN A 688 -17.14 31.90 9.43
CA GLN A 688 -17.22 30.84 10.41
C GLN A 688 -16.47 29.62 9.90
N ASN A 689 -15.34 29.32 10.51
CA ASN A 689 -14.44 28.28 10.02
C ASN A 689 -14.68 26.94 10.72
N TRP A 690 -15.92 26.66 11.11
CA TRP A 690 -16.26 25.43 11.82
C TRP A 690 -15.98 24.21 10.96
N ASN A 691 -15.40 23.17 11.55
CA ASN A 691 -15.20 21.88 10.92
C ASN A 691 -15.65 20.80 11.91
N LEU A 692 -16.50 19.88 11.45
CA LEU A 692 -16.93 18.72 12.24
C LEU A 692 -15.96 17.56 12.00
N LEU A 693 -15.01 17.40 12.91
CA LEU A 693 -14.05 16.31 12.91
C LEU A 693 -14.47 15.23 13.92
N GLY A 694 -13.72 14.13 13.98
CA GLY A 694 -13.97 13.13 15.01
C GLY A 694 -12.80 12.18 15.20
N ASN A 695 -12.78 11.49 16.33
CA ASN A 695 -11.71 10.54 16.64
C ASN A 695 -11.81 9.33 15.67
N PRO A 696 -10.77 9.06 14.87
CA PRO A 696 -10.80 8.00 13.88
C PRO A 696 -10.34 6.63 14.41
N TYR A 697 -9.97 6.49 15.69
CA TYR A 697 -9.34 5.28 16.22
C TYR A 697 -10.26 4.49 17.17
N PRO A 698 -10.05 3.17 17.33
CA PRO A 698 -10.74 2.32 18.29
C PRO A 698 -10.23 2.48 19.74
N SER A 699 -9.71 3.67 20.07
CA SER A 699 -9.26 4.09 21.39
C SER A 699 -9.54 5.57 21.56
N ALA A 700 -9.47 6.06 22.79
CA ALA A 700 -9.47 7.49 23.00
C ALA A 700 -8.20 8.16 22.45
N ILE A 701 -8.29 9.44 22.13
CA ILE A 701 -7.16 10.31 21.79
C ILE A 701 -7.05 11.49 22.74
N ASN A 702 -5.84 12.00 22.90
CA ASN A 702 -5.55 13.19 23.67
C ASN A 702 -5.69 14.46 22.80
N ALA A 703 -6.56 15.39 23.21
CA ALA A 703 -6.82 16.63 22.47
C ALA A 703 -5.60 17.55 22.40
N ASP A 704 -4.77 17.62 23.46
CA ASP A 704 -3.53 18.41 23.43
C ASP A 704 -2.56 17.84 22.39
N ALA A 705 -2.42 16.52 22.31
CA ALA A 705 -1.54 15.86 21.34
C ALA A 705 -2.03 16.11 19.90
N PHE A 706 -3.35 16.03 19.67
CA PHE A 706 -3.94 16.32 18.37
C PHE A 706 -3.75 17.79 17.96
N ILE A 707 -4.11 18.75 18.81
CA ILE A 707 -4.07 20.18 18.47
C ILE A 707 -2.63 20.70 18.33
N ASN A 708 -1.71 20.23 19.19
CA ASN A 708 -0.32 20.68 19.18
C ASN A 708 0.58 19.89 18.22
N ASP A 709 0.04 18.90 17.48
CA ASP A 709 0.81 18.22 16.45
C ASP A 709 1.37 19.24 15.44
N PRO A 710 2.65 19.15 15.02
CA PRO A 710 3.23 20.11 14.10
C PRO A 710 2.47 20.28 12.78
N ALA A 711 1.75 19.25 12.31
CA ALA A 711 0.91 19.34 11.13
C ALA A 711 -0.41 20.11 11.39
N ASN A 712 -0.89 20.14 12.64
CA ASN A 712 -2.16 20.75 13.03
C ASN A 712 -2.02 22.15 13.64
N ALA A 713 -0.91 22.44 14.31
CA ALA A 713 -0.75 23.66 15.13
C ALA A 713 -0.88 24.99 14.34
N GLY A 714 -0.64 24.97 13.02
CA GLY A 714 -0.86 26.11 12.12
C GLY A 714 -2.18 26.06 11.35
N LEU A 715 -2.88 24.93 11.41
CA LEU A 715 -4.10 24.64 10.66
C LEU A 715 -5.36 24.84 11.50
N LEU A 716 -5.32 24.44 12.77
CA LEU A 716 -6.47 24.38 13.67
C LEU A 716 -6.40 25.45 14.76
N SER A 717 -7.57 25.87 15.23
CA SER A 717 -7.69 26.65 16.46
C SER A 717 -7.31 25.81 17.69
N GLY A 718 -7.13 26.48 18.83
CA GLY A 718 -6.73 25.82 20.07
C GLY A 718 -7.86 25.16 20.87
N THR A 719 -9.11 25.19 20.38
CA THR A 719 -10.29 24.83 21.16
C THR A 719 -11.20 23.87 20.41
N ILE A 720 -11.59 22.77 21.07
CA ILE A 720 -12.63 21.86 20.59
C ILE A 720 -13.95 22.11 21.32
N TYR A 721 -15.04 21.80 20.63
CA TYR A 721 -16.41 21.96 21.11
C TYR A 721 -17.14 20.61 21.02
N LEU A 722 -17.64 20.15 22.15
CA LEU A 722 -18.21 18.83 22.34
C LEU A 722 -19.70 18.99 22.64
N TRP A 723 -20.52 18.27 21.88
CA TRP A 723 -21.97 18.37 21.93
C TRP A 723 -22.54 17.60 23.11
N THR A 724 -23.27 18.26 24.02
CA THR A 724 -23.83 17.62 25.21
C THR A 724 -25.31 17.24 25.11
N HIS A 725 -26.07 17.94 24.27
CA HIS A 725 -27.53 17.83 24.10
C HIS A 725 -28.32 17.88 25.43
N ILE A 726 -28.23 18.98 26.17
CA ILE A 726 -28.87 19.10 27.49
C ILE A 726 -30.27 19.72 27.39
N SER A 727 -30.48 20.62 26.43
CA SER A 727 -31.71 21.40 26.32
C SER A 727 -32.60 20.90 25.18
N PRO A 728 -33.94 20.93 25.33
CA PRO A 728 -34.85 20.69 24.22
C PRO A 728 -34.76 21.85 23.20
N PRO A 729 -35.17 21.63 21.94
CA PRO A 729 -35.22 22.70 20.95
C PRO A 729 -36.39 23.64 21.25
N GLU A 730 -36.14 24.95 21.21
CA GLU A 730 -37.10 25.99 21.59
C GLU A 730 -37.22 27.06 20.51
N ASP A 731 -38.34 27.79 20.48
CA ASP A 731 -38.63 28.82 19.46
C ASP A 731 -37.89 30.15 19.68
N PHE A 732 -37.37 30.35 20.89
CA PHE A 732 -36.56 31.51 21.25
C PHE A 732 -35.05 31.25 21.05
N ASN A 733 -34.65 30.00 20.79
CA ASN A 733 -33.27 29.70 20.45
C ASN A 733 -32.98 30.25 19.04
N PRO A 734 -31.89 31.01 18.86
CA PRO A 734 -31.45 31.49 17.55
C PRO A 734 -31.28 30.35 16.53
N GLY A 735 -31.64 30.61 15.27
CA GLY A 735 -31.45 29.67 14.16
C GLY A 735 -32.57 29.68 13.10
N PRO A 736 -32.35 28.97 11.99
CA PRO A 736 -33.22 29.06 10.81
C PRO A 736 -34.55 28.30 10.95
N ASN A 737 -34.72 27.47 11.98
CA ASN A 737 -35.92 26.65 12.17
C ASN A 737 -36.92 27.28 13.14
N VAL A 738 -38.15 26.74 13.16
CA VAL A 738 -39.20 27.15 14.12
C VAL A 738 -38.82 26.80 15.56
N LEU A 739 -38.09 25.70 15.76
CA LEU A 739 -37.48 25.30 17.02
C LEU A 739 -36.01 25.02 16.74
N ASN A 740 -35.10 25.63 17.50
CA ASN A 740 -33.67 25.46 17.33
C ASN A 740 -33.05 24.87 18.60
N PHE A 741 -31.97 24.12 18.45
CA PHE A 741 -31.18 23.66 19.59
C PHE A 741 -30.35 24.82 20.14
N SER A 742 -30.03 24.77 21.43
CA SER A 742 -29.24 25.81 22.07
C SER A 742 -27.75 25.57 21.84
N GLU A 743 -27.03 26.59 21.35
CA GLU A 743 -25.56 26.57 21.29
C GLU A 743 -24.92 26.54 22.68
N ASP A 744 -25.67 26.92 23.71
CA ASP A 744 -25.29 26.82 25.12
C ASP A 744 -25.15 25.35 25.61
N ASP A 745 -25.44 24.37 24.75
CA ASP A 745 -25.20 22.94 24.95
C ASP A 745 -23.79 22.48 24.51
N TYR A 746 -22.95 23.36 23.97
CA TYR A 746 -21.55 23.01 23.70
C TYR A 746 -20.69 23.16 24.95
N ALA A 747 -20.07 22.05 25.36
CA ALA A 747 -18.94 22.07 26.26
C ALA A 747 -17.67 22.35 25.46
N SER A 748 -16.67 23.02 26.03
CA SER A 748 -15.46 23.40 25.30
C SER A 748 -14.19 22.98 26.03
N TYR A 749 -13.12 22.72 25.28
CA TYR A 749 -11.81 22.43 25.82
C TYR A 749 -10.73 23.14 25.02
N THR A 750 -9.87 23.90 25.70
CA THR A 750 -8.75 24.59 25.08
C THR A 750 -7.44 23.90 25.43
N ALA A 751 -6.64 23.57 24.41
CA ALA A 751 -5.38 22.85 24.56
C ALA A 751 -4.42 23.56 25.50
N GLY A 752 -3.81 22.80 26.42
CA GLY A 752 -2.89 23.30 27.45
C GLY A 752 -3.53 24.19 28.52
N VAL A 753 -4.85 24.39 28.49
CA VAL A 753 -5.59 25.24 29.44
C VAL A 753 -6.61 24.42 30.23
N GLY A 754 -7.49 23.68 29.57
CA GLY A 754 -8.51 22.84 30.20
C GLY A 754 -9.93 23.06 29.67
N GLY A 755 -10.89 22.35 30.27
CA GLY A 755 -12.29 22.31 29.85
C GLY A 755 -13.22 23.25 30.62
N VAL A 756 -14.27 23.70 29.93
CA VAL A 756 -15.41 24.46 30.47
C VAL A 756 -16.69 23.69 30.12
N ALA A 757 -17.55 23.47 31.11
CA ALA A 757 -18.85 22.84 30.91
C ALA A 757 -19.75 23.69 30.00
N ALA A 758 -20.72 23.05 29.37
CA ALA A 758 -21.76 23.77 28.62
C ALA A 758 -22.53 24.69 29.57
N ILE A 759 -23.05 25.81 29.06
CA ILE A 759 -23.81 26.79 29.86
C ILE A 759 -25.07 26.14 30.43
N ASN A 760 -25.72 25.29 29.65
CA ASN A 760 -26.91 24.55 30.07
C ASN A 760 -26.61 23.37 31.01
N GLY A 761 -25.33 23.00 31.21
CA GLY A 761 -24.88 22.08 32.26
C GLY A 761 -23.87 21.03 31.81
N GLY A 762 -23.82 19.91 32.53
CA GLY A 762 -22.91 18.80 32.24
C GLY A 762 -21.51 18.96 32.85
N PRO A 763 -20.65 17.93 32.77
CA PRO A 763 -19.26 18.03 33.21
C PRO A 763 -18.41 18.87 32.23
N PRO A 764 -17.29 19.48 32.67
CA PRO A 764 -16.30 20.03 31.75
C PRO A 764 -15.50 18.90 31.08
N PRO A 765 -15.08 19.03 29.81
CA PRO A 765 -14.23 18.05 29.14
C PRO A 765 -12.87 17.91 29.78
N THR A 766 -12.32 16.69 29.79
CA THR A 766 -11.02 16.40 30.41
C THR A 766 -9.84 16.62 29.47
N GLY A 767 -10.09 16.77 28.17
CA GLY A 767 -9.07 16.81 27.12
C GLY A 767 -8.84 15.45 26.46
N ILE A 768 -9.69 14.47 26.76
CA ILE A 768 -9.74 13.19 26.07
C ILE A 768 -10.95 13.19 25.12
N ILE A 769 -10.78 12.61 23.93
CA ILE A 769 -11.85 12.43 22.94
C ILE A 769 -12.02 10.93 22.77
N ALA A 770 -13.16 10.39 23.20
CA ALA A 770 -13.42 8.96 23.17
C ALA A 770 -13.51 8.40 21.73
N SER A 771 -13.36 7.08 21.60
CA SER A 771 -13.44 6.37 20.33
C SER A 771 -14.81 6.60 19.67
N GLY A 772 -14.77 6.96 18.39
CA GLY A 772 -15.97 7.25 17.60
C GLY A 772 -16.71 8.55 17.98
N GLN A 773 -16.12 9.43 18.79
CA GLN A 773 -16.73 10.71 19.17
C GLN A 773 -16.39 11.83 18.17
N GLY A 774 -17.40 12.58 17.73
CA GLY A 774 -17.24 13.78 16.91
C GLY A 774 -17.16 15.07 17.75
N PHE A 775 -16.51 16.09 17.20
CA PHE A 775 -16.35 17.41 17.83
C PHE A 775 -16.18 18.50 16.77
N PHE A 776 -16.59 19.72 17.13
CA PHE A 776 -16.32 20.90 16.31
C PHE A 776 -14.98 21.55 16.68
N ILE A 777 -14.31 22.12 15.68
CA ILE A 777 -13.11 22.93 15.84
C ILE A 777 -13.05 23.96 14.71
N GLU A 778 -12.52 25.15 14.98
CA GLU A 778 -12.31 26.14 13.92
C GLU A 778 -11.00 25.87 13.15
N GLY A 779 -11.07 25.98 11.82
CA GLY A 779 -9.92 26.05 10.93
C GLY A 779 -9.31 27.46 10.88
N VAL A 780 -7.99 27.54 10.91
CA VAL A 780 -7.22 28.79 10.73
C VAL A 780 -6.78 28.94 9.27
N SER A 781 -6.61 27.83 8.55
CA SER A 781 -6.31 27.81 7.12
C SER A 781 -6.88 26.54 6.45
N ASN A 782 -6.92 26.53 5.11
CA ASN A 782 -7.27 25.32 4.36
C ASN A 782 -6.12 24.31 4.42
N GLY A 783 -6.44 23.03 4.59
CA GLY A 783 -5.45 21.95 4.64
C GLY A 783 -6.08 20.63 5.06
N ASN A 784 -5.26 19.72 5.59
CA ASN A 784 -5.75 18.46 6.15
C ASN A 784 -5.29 18.32 7.60
N ALA A 785 -6.23 18.17 8.53
CA ALA A 785 -5.93 17.81 9.91
C ALA A 785 -5.36 16.39 9.94
N THR A 786 -4.29 16.19 10.68
CA THR A 786 -3.59 14.92 10.82
C THR A 786 -3.91 14.29 12.17
N PHE A 787 -4.39 13.05 12.14
CA PHE A 787 -4.44 12.16 13.29
C PHE A 787 -3.28 11.16 13.16
N ASN A 788 -2.61 10.83 14.27
CA ASN A 788 -1.58 9.80 14.31
C ASN A 788 -1.68 8.98 15.61
N ASN A 789 -1.02 7.83 15.64
CA ASN A 789 -1.06 6.89 16.75
C ASN A 789 -0.46 7.45 18.04
N ALA A 790 0.47 8.40 17.96
CA ALA A 790 1.03 9.06 19.14
C ALA A 790 -0.02 9.85 19.94
N MET A 791 -1.20 10.14 19.35
CA MET A 791 -2.32 10.79 20.03
C MET A 791 -3.15 9.83 20.89
N ARG A 792 -3.04 8.51 20.67
CA ARG A 792 -3.89 7.49 21.30
C ARG A 792 -3.49 7.26 22.75
N VAL A 793 -4.49 7.03 23.61
CA VAL A 793 -4.29 6.82 25.05
C VAL A 793 -5.02 5.57 25.54
N THR A 794 -4.52 5.00 26.65
CA THR A 794 -5.07 3.77 27.27
C THR A 794 -6.21 4.03 28.26
N THR A 795 -6.50 5.29 28.60
CA THR A 795 -7.52 5.67 29.60
C THR A 795 -8.38 6.84 29.11
N GLY A 796 -9.57 7.00 29.70
CA GLY A 796 -10.47 8.11 29.40
C GLY A 796 -11.40 7.86 28.20
N ASN A 797 -11.49 6.63 27.71
CA ASN A 797 -12.42 6.28 26.62
C ASN A 797 -13.89 6.22 27.06
N ASP A 798 -14.13 6.34 28.36
CA ASP A 798 -15.40 6.63 29.01
C ASP A 798 -15.78 8.12 28.98
N ASP A 799 -14.89 9.02 28.56
CA ASP A 799 -15.15 10.48 28.43
C ASP A 799 -15.94 10.82 27.15
N PHE A 800 -16.98 10.04 26.85
CA PHE A 800 -17.85 10.27 25.70
C PHE A 800 -18.89 11.33 26.03
N PHE A 801 -18.78 12.52 25.42
CA PHE A 801 -19.69 13.63 25.72
C PHE A 801 -21.05 13.44 25.07
N ARG A 802 -22.01 13.12 25.94
CA ARG A 802 -23.44 13.42 25.85
C ARG A 802 -23.96 13.20 27.27
N ALA A 803 -24.28 14.25 28.02
CA ALA A 803 -24.43 14.13 29.47
C ALA A 803 -25.73 13.39 29.86
N THR A 804 -25.69 12.51 30.86
CA THR A 804 -26.61 12.49 32.03
C THR A 804 -25.86 11.79 33.19
N ASP A 805 -26.04 12.09 34.48
CA ASP A 805 -27.15 11.60 35.31
C ASP A 805 -27.17 12.31 36.68
N ARG A 806 -27.04 13.64 36.73
CA ARG A 806 -27.10 14.38 37.99
C ARG A 806 -27.81 15.72 37.81
N ILE A 807 -28.90 15.90 38.55
CA ILE A 807 -29.68 17.14 38.58
C ILE A 807 -29.43 17.83 39.93
N TRP A 808 -28.95 19.07 39.89
CA TRP A 808 -28.90 19.95 41.05
C TRP A 808 -30.05 20.95 40.99
N LEU A 809 -30.93 20.93 41.99
CA LEU A 809 -32.01 21.92 42.11
C LEU A 809 -31.69 22.87 43.25
N ASN A 810 -31.63 24.17 42.94
CA ASN A 810 -31.43 25.23 43.90
C ASN A 810 -32.77 25.90 44.26
N MET A 811 -32.97 26.18 45.53
CA MET A 811 -34.06 27.02 46.03
C MET A 811 -33.45 28.24 46.70
N GLU A 812 -33.76 29.42 46.16
CA GLU A 812 -33.15 30.69 46.58
C GLU A 812 -34.21 31.79 46.77
N ASN A 813 -33.88 32.84 47.52
CA ASN A 813 -34.69 34.06 47.59
C ASN A 813 -33.82 35.34 47.62
N ASP A 814 -34.45 36.50 47.38
CA ASP A 814 -33.78 37.82 47.34
C ASP A 814 -33.17 38.27 48.69
N GLU A 815 -33.47 37.56 49.78
CA GLU A 815 -32.96 37.81 51.13
C GLU A 815 -31.73 36.92 51.46
N GLY A 816 -31.23 36.15 50.49
CA GLY A 816 -30.01 35.34 50.61
C GLY A 816 -30.22 33.94 51.22
N ALA A 817 -31.46 33.45 51.30
CA ALA A 817 -31.73 32.07 51.67
C ALA A 817 -31.34 31.15 50.51
N PHE A 818 -30.55 30.10 50.78
CA PHE A 818 -30.11 29.12 49.78
C PHE A 818 -30.31 27.69 50.30
N SER A 819 -30.79 26.80 49.43
CA SER A 819 -30.79 25.36 49.68
C SER A 819 -30.76 24.57 48.38
N GLN A 820 -29.83 23.61 48.28
CA GLN A 820 -29.67 22.74 47.11
C GLN A 820 -30.00 21.28 47.43
N ILE A 821 -30.48 20.54 46.42
CA ILE A 821 -30.60 19.08 46.40
C ILE A 821 -29.91 18.52 45.15
N LEU A 822 -29.28 17.34 45.28
CA LEU A 822 -28.76 16.53 44.18
C LEU A 822 -29.64 15.28 43.96
N ILE A 823 -30.05 15.04 42.72
CA ILE A 823 -30.69 13.78 42.30
C ILE A 823 -29.78 13.14 41.26
N GLY A 824 -29.24 11.95 41.56
CA GLY A 824 -28.39 11.19 40.65
C GLY A 824 -29.09 9.93 40.16
N PHE A 825 -29.04 9.67 38.86
CA PHE A 825 -29.50 8.40 38.28
C PHE A 825 -28.29 7.47 38.16
N VAL A 826 -28.30 6.33 38.86
CA VAL A 826 -27.10 5.49 38.99
C VAL A 826 -27.50 4.04 38.84
N GLU A 827 -26.83 3.32 37.95
CA GLU A 827 -27.05 1.88 37.76
C GLU A 827 -26.82 1.13 39.09
N GLY A 828 -27.83 0.37 39.51
CA GLY A 828 -27.85 -0.32 40.81
C GLY A 828 -28.43 0.47 41.99
N ALA A 829 -28.85 1.73 41.81
CA ALA A 829 -29.74 2.42 42.73
C ALA A 829 -31.19 1.97 42.54
N THR A 830 -32.04 2.18 43.54
CA THR A 830 -33.46 1.80 43.54
C THR A 830 -34.35 3.01 43.76
N ASN A 831 -35.68 2.80 43.69
CA ASN A 831 -36.65 3.82 44.10
C ASN A 831 -36.86 3.93 45.62
N GLY A 832 -36.22 3.05 46.40
CA GLY A 832 -36.21 3.04 47.87
C GLY A 832 -35.01 3.79 48.46
N ILE A 833 -34.68 3.50 49.72
CA ILE A 833 -33.51 4.10 50.38
C ILE A 833 -32.26 3.24 50.12
N ASP A 834 -31.31 3.80 49.39
CA ASP A 834 -30.05 3.15 49.02
C ASP A 834 -28.88 3.72 49.81
N ARG A 835 -28.38 2.97 50.79
CA ARG A 835 -27.33 3.46 51.72
C ARG A 835 -26.03 3.88 51.05
N SER A 836 -25.74 3.36 49.86
CA SER A 836 -24.53 3.68 49.09
C SER A 836 -24.70 4.94 48.23
N TYR A 837 -25.93 5.36 47.95
CA TYR A 837 -26.26 6.39 46.96
C TYR A 837 -27.08 7.56 47.54
N ASP A 838 -27.72 7.38 48.70
CA ASP A 838 -28.57 8.38 49.35
C ASP A 838 -27.89 9.09 50.53
N GLY A 839 -27.93 10.42 50.51
CA GLY A 839 -27.41 11.30 51.56
C GLY A 839 -28.53 12.01 52.31
N LYS A 840 -28.75 11.67 53.59
CA LYS A 840 -29.79 12.29 54.42
C LYS A 840 -29.59 13.81 54.54
N ARG A 841 -30.69 14.55 54.51
CA ARG A 841 -30.71 15.99 54.77
C ARG A 841 -30.48 16.24 56.26
N LEU A 842 -29.38 16.91 56.58
CA LEU A 842 -29.14 17.40 57.93
C LEU A 842 -29.94 18.68 58.17
N ASP A 843 -30.69 18.74 59.26
CA ASP A 843 -31.42 19.94 59.65
C ASP A 843 -30.51 20.85 60.49
N GLY A 844 -29.99 21.90 59.83
CA GLY A 844 -29.14 22.93 60.45
C GLY A 844 -29.91 24.13 61.00
N GLY A 845 -31.25 24.12 60.99
CA GLY A 845 -32.07 25.25 61.45
C GLY A 845 -32.15 26.43 60.46
N SER A 846 -31.92 26.19 59.17
CA SER A 846 -32.08 27.20 58.11
C SER A 846 -33.56 27.50 57.82
N LEU A 847 -33.84 28.72 57.34
CA LEU A 847 -35.20 29.18 56.99
C LEU A 847 -35.83 28.39 55.82
N ILE A 848 -35.00 27.84 54.93
CA ILE A 848 -35.41 26.98 53.82
C ILE A 848 -34.60 25.68 53.84
N SER A 849 -35.24 24.56 53.48
CA SER A 849 -34.60 23.26 53.37
C SER A 849 -35.26 22.50 52.22
N PHE A 850 -34.51 22.33 51.15
CA PHE A 850 -34.90 21.64 49.93
C PHE A 850 -34.35 20.20 49.99
N TYR A 851 -35.24 19.22 49.81
CA TYR A 851 -34.95 17.81 49.98
C TYR A 851 -35.95 16.95 49.20
N SER A 852 -35.56 15.71 48.89
CA SER A 852 -36.45 14.65 48.41
C SER A 852 -36.98 13.85 49.60
N LEU A 853 -38.14 13.21 49.41
CA LEU A 853 -38.77 12.40 50.44
C LEU A 853 -38.85 10.93 49.97
N VAL A 854 -38.34 10.01 50.79
CA VAL A 854 -38.49 8.56 50.62
C VAL A 854 -38.82 7.97 51.99
N ASP A 855 -39.92 7.22 52.10
CA ASP A 855 -40.40 6.62 53.36
C ASP A 855 -40.41 7.58 54.57
N ASP A 856 -40.91 8.80 54.37
CA ASP A 856 -40.96 9.91 55.34
C ASP A 856 -39.60 10.46 55.81
N GLU A 857 -38.49 9.98 55.26
CA GLU A 857 -37.15 10.51 55.50
C GLU A 857 -36.74 11.55 54.43
N ARG A 858 -35.93 12.53 54.83
CA ARG A 858 -35.52 13.67 54.00
C ARG A 858 -34.10 13.48 53.50
N PHE A 859 -33.86 13.63 52.20
CA PHE A 859 -32.55 13.45 51.58
C PHE A 859 -32.08 14.70 50.83
N ALA A 860 -30.79 15.02 50.97
CA ALA A 860 -30.10 16.10 50.26
C ALA A 860 -29.41 15.59 48.99
N ILE A 861 -29.11 14.29 48.95
CA ILE A 861 -28.60 13.56 47.78
C ILE A 861 -29.48 12.33 47.65
N GLN A 862 -30.07 12.10 46.48
CA GLN A 862 -30.89 10.93 46.21
C GLN A 862 -30.37 10.19 44.98
N GLY A 863 -30.02 8.92 45.15
CA GLY A 863 -29.86 7.97 44.06
C GLY A 863 -31.22 7.48 43.57
N ARG A 864 -31.37 7.37 42.25
CA ARG A 864 -32.51 6.73 41.59
C ARG A 864 -32.03 5.74 40.56
N GLU A 865 -32.81 4.69 40.36
CA GLU A 865 -32.65 3.81 39.20
C GLU A 865 -32.78 4.66 37.92
N PRO A 866 -31.89 4.51 36.91
CA PRO A 866 -31.96 5.23 35.64
C PRO A 866 -33.28 5.02 34.89
#